data_AF-A0AAN0R1Y7-F1
#
_entry.id   AF-A0AAN0R1Y7-F1
#
_cell.length_a   1.000
_cell.length_b   1.000
_cell.length_c   1.000
_cell.angle_alpha   90.00
_cell.angle_beta   90.00
_cell.angle_gamma   90.00
#
_symmetry.space_group_name_H-M   'P 1'
#
loop_
_entity.id
_entity.type
_entity.pdbx_description
1 polymer ?
#
loop_
_entity_poly.entity_id
_entity_poly.type
_entity_poly.pdbx_seq_one_letter_code
_entity_poly.pdbx_strand_id
1 'polypeptide(L)'
;MNNPGRGVSLQWLVALAIMLGMLVLGVGLAWQGYRAIQQTLVAAAGDTAEQFARTIDERARRLVDPVQSSIRLLAVNPSASGLAPRLQQLAQLVESLNANPMLSAAYVGYPNGEFMLLRPLRTAQLLERFAAPPGTEFLVQSVSLGEGGAMLGEWRFYDRALTLLESRVKPDYHYDPRQRPWFVEASSQAQTVLTHPYVFFTTGQIGLTMAQRSRDGGAVIGMDVSVDDLASQSRDLRITAGTEIAVVDDQGNVVAYPDLARVIVREGEAVRLSRLSELGIPSLDRIYTDLPQGSRPQPYELQGQTWYGMRVRFTTLAGQELQVLIAVPARELLAGARTVLVEQVLWTLALMAILLLLGGLLGRRIGRPLRLLAEQVRALASFDFSREVGVSSRVSEVRELSHVLSRMSVTIRSFQAITLALSRESQLERMLDGVLTHLVNAAGVSAGAVYLLDAEGASLRLAACQGEGYPAELALDDHERDDLASAVAHALELRGESLAVVLNDRSQALLGILVLQLNSQHAREEVRQPFRRFVEELSGAAAVAIETRQLIEAQQRLLDAMIKLLADAIDAKSPYTGGHCERVPQLAQMLLDKAVQAETGPYADFAMSESERYEFRVAAWLHDCGKITSPEYVVDKATKLETLYNRIHEVRMRFEVLWRDAELAYWQGLAAGGDRQGLQRTLELYQAQLQDEFAFVAKANIGGEFMQDEDVERLQRIGQRRWQRHFDDRLGISRDEEQRFAGLAPVPLPVEEPLLADRDEHRVPWGPRKPPVTRDDPRNLWGFDMRLPANASNHGELYNLSIRRGTLNDEERFKINEHIVQTIIMLSALPFPRQLRRVPAIAGNHHERMDGNGYPRRLGEDQLSLAERVMAIADIFEALTAADRPYKAPKTLSESVKILVSMARDRHVDGQLLQLFLSSGVYREYGERFLRPEQLDEVDVTYWLAQIAGQSLLES
;
A
#
# COMPACT_ATOMS: atom_id res chain seq x y z
N MET A 1 -6.46 15.61 -10.75
CA MET A 1 -5.83 15.18 -12.02
C MET A 1 -4.32 15.10 -11.81
N ASN A 2 -3.79 13.90 -11.58
CA ASN A 2 -2.35 13.57 -11.66
C ASN A 2 -2.27 12.06 -11.88
N ASN A 3 -2.05 11.65 -13.12
CA ASN A 3 -2.02 10.26 -13.53
C ASN A 3 -0.62 9.71 -13.19
N PRO A 4 -0.45 8.77 -12.26
CA PRO A 4 0.88 8.26 -11.91
C PRO A 4 1.42 7.51 -13.12
N GLY A 5 2.58 7.97 -13.61
CA GLY A 5 3.19 7.50 -14.84
C GLY A 5 3.27 5.97 -14.91
N ARG A 6 2.82 5.40 -16.02
CA ARG A 6 2.99 3.98 -16.35
C ARG A 6 4.50 3.70 -16.48
N GLY A 7 5.12 3.28 -15.38
CA GLY A 7 6.50 2.79 -15.40
C GLY A 7 6.63 1.61 -16.36
N VAL A 8 7.61 1.67 -17.25
CA VAL A 8 7.94 0.57 -18.16
C VAL A 8 8.44 -0.60 -17.32
N SER A 9 7.93 -1.81 -17.56
CA SER A 9 8.36 -2.97 -16.77
C SER A 9 9.85 -3.21 -16.97
N LEU A 10 10.56 -3.59 -15.90
CA LEU A 10 11.98 -3.94 -15.96
C LEU A 10 12.27 -5.00 -17.04
N GLN A 11 11.30 -5.87 -17.32
CA GLN A 11 11.37 -6.89 -18.37
C GLN A 11 11.50 -6.27 -19.77
N TRP A 12 10.71 -5.23 -20.05
CA TRP A 12 10.76 -4.51 -21.32
C TRP A 12 12.01 -3.65 -21.44
N LEU A 13 12.48 -3.04 -20.34
CA LEU A 13 13.70 -2.26 -20.34
C LEU A 13 14.95 -3.11 -20.63
N VAL A 14 15.07 -4.28 -20.00
CA VAL A 14 16.19 -5.20 -20.24
C VAL A 14 16.15 -5.74 -21.67
N ALA A 15 14.97 -6.15 -22.17
CA ALA A 15 14.83 -6.62 -23.55
C ALA A 15 15.15 -5.51 -24.58
N LEU A 16 14.68 -4.28 -24.33
CA LEU A 16 14.91 -3.13 -25.21
C LEU A 16 16.38 -2.71 -25.23
N ALA A 17 17.06 -2.69 -24.07
CA ALA A 17 18.47 -2.34 -23.98
C ALA A 17 19.36 -3.35 -24.73
N ILE A 18 19.07 -4.65 -24.60
CA ILE A 18 19.77 -5.71 -25.34
C ILE A 18 19.53 -5.53 -26.84
N MET A 19 18.29 -5.31 -27.27
CA MET A 19 17.96 -5.09 -28.69
C MET A 19 18.67 -3.87 -29.28
N LEU A 20 18.64 -2.73 -28.58
CA LEU A 20 19.26 -1.49 -29.04
C LEU A 20 20.78 -1.67 -29.17
N GLY A 21 21.41 -2.32 -28.18
CA GLY A 21 22.84 -2.65 -28.22
C GLY A 21 23.20 -3.57 -29.40
N MET A 22 22.39 -4.60 -29.66
CA MET A 22 22.59 -5.49 -30.80
C MET A 22 22.43 -4.79 -32.14
N LEU A 23 21.42 -3.93 -32.28
CA LEU A 23 21.18 -3.19 -33.50
C LEU A 23 22.37 -2.29 -33.84
N VAL A 24 22.86 -1.54 -32.84
CA VAL A 24 24.03 -0.68 -33.00
C VAL A 24 25.27 -1.50 -33.36
N LEU A 25 25.52 -2.61 -32.67
CA LEU A 25 26.67 -3.48 -32.93
C LEU A 25 26.59 -4.11 -34.33
N GLY A 26 25.44 -4.65 -34.72
CA GLY A 26 25.23 -5.33 -35.99
C GLY A 26 25.32 -4.38 -37.19
N VAL A 27 24.71 -3.19 -37.08
CA VAL A 27 24.85 -2.14 -38.11
C VAL A 27 26.30 -1.67 -38.21
N GLY A 28 26.99 -1.50 -37.07
CA GLY A 28 28.40 -1.12 -37.03
C GLY A 28 29.32 -2.13 -37.73
N LEU A 29 29.16 -3.42 -37.42
CA LEU A 29 29.94 -4.51 -38.02
C LEU A 29 29.66 -4.66 -39.52
N ALA A 30 28.40 -4.56 -39.94
CA ALA A 30 28.03 -4.65 -41.36
C ALA A 30 28.59 -3.47 -42.17
N TRP A 31 28.52 -2.26 -41.61
CA TRP A 31 29.10 -1.07 -42.25
C TRP A 31 30.63 -1.15 -42.34
N GLN A 32 31.29 -1.61 -41.26
CA GLN A 32 32.74 -1.81 -41.24
C GLN A 32 33.17 -2.88 -42.26
N GLY A 33 32.47 -4.02 -42.30
CA GLY A 33 32.76 -5.11 -43.24
C GLY A 33 32.61 -4.68 -44.70
N TYR A 34 31.52 -3.98 -45.03
CA TYR A 34 31.30 -3.46 -46.38
C TYR A 34 32.38 -2.46 -46.80
N ARG A 35 32.74 -1.51 -45.93
CA ARG A 35 33.81 -0.53 -46.22
C ARG A 35 35.16 -1.21 -46.43
N ALA A 36 35.50 -2.19 -45.60
CA ALA A 36 36.76 -2.92 -45.72
C ALA A 36 36.84 -3.64 -47.08
N ILE A 37 35.79 -4.39 -47.46
CA ILE A 37 35.74 -5.10 -48.74
C ILE A 37 35.80 -4.13 -49.93
N GLN A 38 35.05 -3.03 -49.86
CA GLN A 38 35.07 -2.00 -50.91
C GLN A 38 36.48 -1.41 -51.09
N GLN A 39 37.17 -1.07 -50.01
CA GLN A 39 38.53 -0.54 -50.07
C GLN A 39 39.52 -1.56 -50.63
N THR A 40 39.44 -2.82 -50.22
CA THR A 40 40.32 -3.89 -50.72
C THR A 40 40.10 -4.16 -52.21
N LEU A 41 38.85 -4.26 -52.68
CA LEU A 41 38.55 -4.50 -54.10
C LEU A 41 38.99 -3.33 -54.98
N VAL A 42 38.79 -2.10 -54.53
CA VAL A 42 39.24 -0.90 -55.25
C VAL A 42 40.77 -0.83 -55.27
N ALA A 43 41.45 -1.08 -54.15
CA ALA A 43 42.91 -1.13 -54.11
C ALA A 43 43.47 -2.21 -55.06
N ALA A 44 42.90 -3.42 -55.03
CA ALA A 44 43.31 -4.52 -55.91
C ALA A 44 43.14 -4.18 -57.40
N ALA A 45 42.07 -3.46 -57.77
CA ALA A 45 41.88 -2.98 -59.14
C ALA A 45 42.96 -1.98 -59.57
N GLY A 46 43.38 -1.09 -58.65
CA GLY A 46 44.48 -0.14 -58.89
C GLY A 46 45.84 -0.84 -59.07
N ASP A 47 46.15 -1.79 -58.21
CA ASP A 47 47.39 -2.59 -58.30
C ASP A 47 47.45 -3.36 -59.63
N THR A 48 46.31 -3.92 -60.06
CA THR A 48 46.18 -4.63 -61.34
C THR A 48 46.41 -3.69 -62.52
N ALA A 49 45.87 -2.47 -62.48
CA ALA A 49 46.08 -1.46 -63.51
C ALA A 49 47.54 -0.98 -63.60
N GLU A 50 48.23 -0.84 -62.47
CA GLU A 50 49.65 -0.48 -62.44
C GLU A 50 50.53 -1.60 -63.01
N GLN A 51 50.23 -2.85 -62.65
CA GLN A 51 50.92 -4.02 -63.20
C GLN A 51 50.69 -4.15 -64.71
N PHE A 52 49.49 -3.82 -65.19
CA PHE A 52 49.17 -3.76 -66.62
C PHE A 52 50.03 -2.73 -67.35
N ALA A 53 50.10 -1.50 -66.85
CA ALA A 53 50.91 -0.44 -67.46
C ALA A 53 52.40 -0.79 -67.51
N ARG A 54 52.97 -1.37 -66.44
CA ARG A 54 54.37 -1.84 -66.43
C ARG A 54 54.62 -2.95 -67.43
N THR A 55 53.67 -3.88 -67.59
CA THR A 55 53.80 -4.98 -68.56
C THR A 55 53.80 -4.48 -70.00
N ILE A 56 52.94 -3.50 -70.33
CA ILE A 56 52.95 -2.84 -71.64
C ILE A 56 54.27 -2.12 -71.88
N ASP A 57 54.79 -1.42 -70.87
CA ASP A 57 56.06 -0.69 -70.95
C ASP A 57 57.26 -1.59 -71.27
N GLU A 58 57.42 -2.70 -70.54
CA GLU A 58 58.52 -3.64 -70.76
C GLU A 58 58.45 -4.27 -72.15
N ARG A 59 57.24 -4.57 -72.64
CA ARG A 59 57.03 -5.13 -73.99
C ARG A 59 57.36 -4.09 -75.06
N ALA A 60 56.89 -2.85 -74.91
CA ALA A 60 57.21 -1.73 -75.79
C ALA A 60 58.72 -1.53 -75.97
N ARG A 61 59.50 -1.55 -74.89
CA ARG A 61 60.98 -1.43 -74.95
C ARG A 61 61.63 -2.58 -75.73
N ARG A 62 61.18 -3.81 -75.50
CA ARG A 62 61.66 -5.00 -76.24
C ARG A 62 61.36 -4.93 -77.74
N LEU A 63 60.37 -4.15 -78.17
CA LEU A 63 60.06 -3.94 -79.59
C LEU A 63 61.02 -2.94 -80.27
N VAL A 64 61.39 -1.85 -79.60
CA VAL A 64 62.08 -0.71 -80.21
C VAL A 64 63.60 -0.89 -80.25
N ASP A 65 64.22 -1.32 -79.14
CA ASP A 65 65.68 -1.31 -78.97
C ASP A 65 66.43 -2.15 -80.04
N PRO A 66 65.97 -3.36 -80.42
CA PRO A 66 66.65 -4.16 -81.43
C PRO A 66 66.58 -3.53 -82.83
N VAL A 67 65.46 -2.91 -83.18
CA VAL A 67 65.26 -2.25 -84.48
C VAL A 67 66.17 -1.02 -84.63
N GLN A 68 66.30 -0.23 -83.56
CA GLN A 68 67.18 0.95 -83.55
C GLN A 68 68.63 0.58 -83.86
N SER A 69 69.09 -0.54 -83.30
CA SER A 69 70.45 -1.06 -83.51
C SER A 69 70.66 -1.49 -84.97
N SER A 70 69.68 -2.18 -85.57
CA SER A 70 69.74 -2.60 -86.98
C SER A 70 69.77 -1.43 -87.96
N ILE A 71 68.96 -0.38 -87.73
CA ILE A 71 68.94 0.82 -88.59
C ILE A 71 70.28 1.57 -88.52
N ARG A 72 70.87 1.71 -87.32
CA ARG A 72 72.18 2.39 -87.17
C ARG A 72 73.29 1.66 -87.93
N LEU A 73 73.25 0.33 -88.00
CA LEU A 73 74.21 -0.46 -88.77
C LEU A 73 74.01 -0.28 -90.29
N LEU A 74 72.76 -0.26 -90.75
CA LEU A 74 72.44 -0.07 -92.18
C LEU A 74 72.75 1.35 -92.68
N ALA A 75 72.67 2.36 -91.81
CA ALA A 75 72.95 3.76 -92.15
C ALA A 75 74.43 4.06 -92.48
N VAL A 76 75.35 3.09 -92.33
CA VAL A 76 76.80 3.28 -92.54
C VAL A 76 77.21 3.16 -94.02
N ASN A 77 76.56 2.31 -94.83
CA ASN A 77 76.95 2.07 -96.24
C ASN A 77 75.75 1.95 -97.21
N PRO A 78 75.05 3.04 -97.59
CA PRO A 78 73.86 2.96 -98.44
C PRO A 78 74.07 3.42 -99.90
N SER A 79 75.25 3.92 -100.26
CA SER A 79 75.49 4.53 -101.57
C SER A 79 75.87 3.53 -102.63
N ALA A 80 74.87 3.10 -103.40
CA ALA A 80 75.07 2.56 -104.72
C ALA A 80 74.10 3.26 -105.70
N SER A 81 74.63 3.95 -106.70
CA SER A 81 73.85 4.60 -107.75
C SER A 81 73.35 3.55 -108.75
N GLY A 82 72.04 3.50 -108.97
CA GLY A 82 71.39 2.53 -109.86
C GLY A 82 70.85 1.29 -109.13
N LEU A 83 69.88 0.62 -109.74
CA LEU A 83 69.13 -0.48 -109.12
C LEU A 83 69.98 -1.75 -108.92
N ALA A 84 70.80 -2.14 -109.89
CA ALA A 84 71.57 -3.39 -109.82
C ALA A 84 72.56 -3.45 -108.63
N PRO A 85 73.35 -2.39 -108.33
CA PRO A 85 74.18 -2.35 -107.13
C PRO A 85 73.38 -2.36 -105.82
N ARG A 86 72.16 -1.79 -105.79
CA ARG A 86 71.29 -1.81 -104.60
C ARG A 86 70.75 -3.20 -104.31
N LEU A 87 70.48 -4.01 -105.35
CA LEU A 87 70.05 -5.40 -105.17
C LEU A 87 71.12 -6.27 -104.50
N GLN A 88 72.41 -5.92 -104.62
CA GLN A 88 73.48 -6.66 -103.94
C GLN A 88 73.40 -6.52 -102.40
N GLN A 89 72.69 -5.51 -101.89
CA GLN A 89 72.47 -5.29 -100.46
C GLN A 89 71.24 -6.02 -99.91
N LEU A 90 70.50 -6.76 -100.75
CA LEU A 90 69.28 -7.47 -100.32
C LEU A 90 69.53 -8.46 -99.19
N ALA A 91 70.63 -9.21 -99.24
CA ALA A 91 70.96 -10.19 -98.19
C ALA A 91 71.06 -9.54 -96.80
N GLN A 92 71.61 -8.32 -96.71
CA GLN A 92 71.75 -7.59 -95.45
C GLN A 92 70.40 -7.10 -94.90
N LEU A 93 69.50 -6.64 -95.79
CA LEU A 93 68.15 -6.23 -95.42
C LEU A 93 67.29 -7.43 -95.02
N VAL A 94 67.44 -8.58 -95.69
CA VAL A 94 66.75 -9.84 -95.35
C VAL A 94 67.17 -10.34 -93.97
N GLU A 95 68.47 -10.38 -93.67
CA GLU A 95 68.96 -10.76 -92.34
C GLU A 95 68.40 -9.83 -91.25
N SER A 96 68.35 -8.52 -91.52
CA SER A 96 67.77 -7.55 -90.58
C SER A 96 66.27 -7.80 -90.33
N LEU A 97 65.51 -8.17 -91.38
CA LEU A 97 64.08 -8.47 -91.28
C LEU A 97 63.81 -9.83 -90.63
N ASN A 98 64.67 -10.83 -90.85
CA ASN A 98 64.56 -12.15 -90.22
C ASN A 98 64.97 -12.13 -88.75
N ALA A 99 65.98 -11.34 -88.38
CA ALA A 99 66.40 -11.15 -86.99
C ALA A 99 65.32 -10.50 -86.12
N ASN A 100 64.36 -9.78 -86.72
CA ASN A 100 63.26 -9.16 -86.00
C ASN A 100 61.89 -9.44 -86.66
N PRO A 101 61.13 -10.44 -86.15
CA PRO A 101 59.82 -10.82 -86.69
C PRO A 101 58.74 -9.72 -86.61
N MET A 102 58.96 -8.67 -85.83
CA MET A 102 58.01 -7.55 -85.70
C MET A 102 58.16 -6.53 -86.84
N LEU A 103 59.27 -6.58 -87.59
CA LEU A 103 59.48 -5.73 -88.76
C LEU A 103 58.66 -6.25 -89.94
N SER A 104 57.86 -5.36 -90.51
CA SER A 104 56.97 -5.64 -91.63
C SER A 104 57.60 -5.29 -92.99
N ALA A 105 58.55 -4.36 -93.04
CA ALA A 105 59.34 -4.01 -94.22
C ALA A 105 60.60 -3.23 -93.84
N ALA A 106 61.61 -3.25 -94.70
CA ALA A 106 62.79 -2.37 -94.64
C ALA A 106 63.00 -1.73 -96.00
N TYR A 107 63.36 -0.46 -96.04
CA TYR A 107 63.45 0.29 -97.29
C TYR A 107 64.46 1.42 -97.23
N VAL A 108 64.86 1.86 -98.41
CA VAL A 108 65.81 2.95 -98.62
C VAL A 108 65.22 3.92 -99.64
N GLY A 109 65.18 5.19 -99.29
CA GLY A 109 64.79 6.28 -100.18
C GLY A 109 65.98 7.19 -100.47
N TYR A 110 65.96 7.81 -101.64
CA TYR A 110 67.03 8.69 -102.11
C TYR A 110 66.50 10.11 -102.44
N PRO A 111 67.30 11.17 -102.27
CA PRO A 111 66.88 12.55 -102.57
C PRO A 111 66.46 12.80 -104.03
N ASN A 112 66.92 11.97 -104.96
CA ASN A 112 66.54 12.02 -106.37
C ASN A 112 65.12 11.44 -106.65
N GLY A 113 64.43 10.92 -105.62
CA GLY A 113 63.10 10.32 -105.73
C GLY A 113 63.11 8.81 -105.97
N GLU A 114 64.28 8.18 -106.11
CA GLU A 114 64.37 6.73 -106.20
C GLU A 114 64.11 6.05 -104.85
N PHE A 115 63.65 4.81 -104.90
CA PHE A 115 63.20 4.06 -103.74
C PHE A 115 63.40 2.56 -103.92
N MET A 116 63.69 1.85 -102.83
CA MET A 116 63.69 0.39 -102.79
C MET A 116 63.17 -0.09 -101.45
N LEU A 117 62.18 -0.98 -101.46
CA LEU A 117 61.58 -1.59 -100.30
C LEU A 117 61.65 -3.10 -100.41
N LEU A 118 62.09 -3.73 -99.33
CA LEU A 118 62.07 -5.17 -99.12
C LEU A 118 61.00 -5.50 -98.07
N ARG A 119 60.16 -6.47 -98.37
CA ARG A 119 59.09 -6.94 -97.49
C ARG A 119 59.05 -8.47 -97.44
N PRO A 120 59.04 -9.10 -96.26
CA PRO A 120 58.71 -10.51 -96.13
C PRO A 120 57.20 -10.70 -96.26
N LEU A 121 56.76 -11.67 -97.06
CA LEU A 121 55.35 -12.02 -97.24
C LEU A 121 54.97 -13.17 -96.29
N ARG A 122 54.90 -12.87 -94.98
CA ARG A 122 54.72 -13.87 -93.91
C ARG A 122 53.31 -14.44 -93.78
N THR A 123 52.30 -13.78 -94.33
CA THR A 123 50.89 -14.16 -94.16
C THR A 123 50.23 -14.45 -95.51
N ALA A 124 49.27 -15.38 -95.50
CA ALA A 124 48.46 -15.70 -96.68
C ALA A 124 47.76 -14.45 -97.25
N GLN A 125 47.32 -13.53 -96.37
CA GLN A 125 46.70 -12.26 -96.75
C GLN A 125 47.65 -11.35 -97.54
N LEU A 126 48.94 -11.32 -97.22
CA LEU A 126 49.93 -10.52 -97.96
C LEU A 126 50.29 -11.17 -99.31
N LEU A 127 50.43 -12.50 -99.34
CA LEU A 127 50.65 -13.25 -100.60
C LEU A 127 49.52 -13.01 -101.60
N GLU A 128 48.27 -13.04 -101.13
CA GLU A 128 47.08 -12.76 -101.93
C GLU A 128 47.01 -11.28 -102.36
N ARG A 129 47.23 -10.34 -101.43
CA ARG A 129 47.19 -8.89 -101.70
C ARG A 129 48.14 -8.48 -102.82
N PHE A 130 49.34 -9.04 -102.86
CA PHE A 130 50.34 -8.71 -103.88
C PHE A 130 50.31 -9.65 -105.10
N ALA A 131 49.37 -10.60 -105.14
CA ALA A 131 49.27 -11.65 -106.16
C ALA A 131 50.64 -12.31 -106.42
N ALA A 132 51.32 -12.70 -105.35
CA ALA A 132 52.69 -13.24 -105.41
C ALA A 132 52.70 -14.67 -105.99
N PRO A 133 53.70 -15.02 -106.83
CA PRO A 133 53.83 -16.39 -107.33
C PRO A 133 54.11 -17.38 -106.20
N PRO A 134 53.72 -18.66 -106.33
CA PRO A 134 53.97 -19.69 -105.32
C PRO A 134 55.46 -19.82 -104.99
N GLY A 135 55.80 -19.95 -103.69
CA GLY A 135 57.18 -20.03 -103.22
C GLY A 135 57.85 -18.69 -102.93
N THR A 136 57.16 -17.56 -103.14
CA THR A 136 57.65 -16.24 -102.75
C THR A 136 57.73 -16.11 -101.22
N GLU A 137 58.89 -15.72 -100.71
CA GLU A 137 59.05 -15.29 -99.31
C GLU A 137 59.31 -13.78 -99.19
N PHE A 138 59.94 -13.17 -100.20
CA PHE A 138 60.30 -11.76 -100.18
C PHE A 138 59.81 -11.01 -101.43
N LEU A 139 59.31 -9.81 -101.21
CA LEU A 139 58.92 -8.87 -102.25
C LEU A 139 59.83 -7.65 -102.18
N VAL A 140 60.48 -7.32 -103.30
CA VAL A 140 61.22 -6.08 -103.49
C VAL A 140 60.42 -5.16 -104.39
N GLN A 141 60.09 -3.96 -103.91
CA GLN A 141 59.41 -2.92 -104.68
C GLN A 141 60.37 -1.76 -104.85
N SER A 142 60.66 -1.36 -106.09
CA SER A 142 61.59 -0.29 -106.37
C SER A 142 61.01 0.74 -107.33
N VAL A 143 61.40 1.99 -107.14
CA VAL A 143 61.20 3.10 -108.08
C VAL A 143 62.59 3.57 -108.50
N SER A 144 62.88 3.53 -109.79
CA SER A 144 64.19 3.91 -110.34
C SER A 144 64.05 4.81 -111.56
N LEU A 145 65.06 5.64 -111.83
CA LEU A 145 65.07 6.54 -112.97
C LEU A 145 65.38 5.76 -114.26
N GLY A 146 64.46 5.74 -115.22
CA GLY A 146 64.67 5.09 -116.53
C GLY A 146 65.51 5.94 -117.50
N GLU A 147 65.97 5.34 -118.60
CA GLU A 147 66.83 5.98 -119.61
C GLU A 147 66.19 7.23 -120.28
N GLY A 148 64.87 7.41 -120.15
CA GLY A 148 64.13 8.60 -120.63
C GLY A 148 63.80 9.66 -119.57
N GLY A 149 64.33 9.56 -118.35
CA GLY A 149 64.09 10.52 -117.26
C GLY A 149 62.76 10.35 -116.52
N ALA A 150 61.91 9.40 -116.91
CA ALA A 150 60.70 9.01 -116.18
C ALA A 150 61.02 8.00 -115.07
N MET A 151 60.34 8.13 -113.92
CA MET A 151 60.43 7.16 -112.83
C MET A 151 59.65 5.90 -113.19
N LEU A 152 60.30 4.73 -113.09
CA LEU A 152 59.72 3.43 -113.39
C LEU A 152 59.64 2.59 -112.12
N GLY A 153 58.44 2.10 -111.82
CA GLY A 153 58.21 1.14 -110.75
C GLY A 153 58.48 -0.30 -111.22
N GLU A 154 59.09 -1.10 -110.37
CA GLU A 154 59.34 -2.53 -110.61
C GLU A 154 59.16 -3.32 -109.32
N TRP A 155 58.48 -4.46 -109.42
CA TRP A 155 58.28 -5.42 -108.32
C TRP A 155 59.00 -6.73 -108.64
N ARG A 156 59.83 -7.21 -107.72
CA ARG A 156 60.57 -8.47 -107.84
C ARG A 156 60.24 -9.40 -106.70
N PHE A 157 59.88 -10.63 -107.04
CA PHE A 157 59.50 -11.67 -106.10
C PHE A 157 60.64 -12.66 -105.96
N TYR A 158 61.05 -12.92 -104.72
CA TYR A 158 62.17 -13.79 -104.38
C TYR A 158 61.73 -14.93 -103.47
N ASP A 159 62.34 -16.09 -103.65
CA ASP A 159 62.23 -17.21 -102.71
C ASP A 159 63.11 -16.98 -101.46
N ARG A 160 63.11 -17.97 -100.55
CA ARG A 160 63.93 -17.97 -99.32
C ARG A 160 65.44 -17.85 -99.57
N ALA A 161 65.92 -18.40 -100.68
CA ALA A 161 67.34 -18.39 -101.06
C ALA A 161 67.73 -17.09 -101.79
N LEU A 162 66.81 -16.14 -101.92
CA LEU A 162 66.94 -14.90 -102.70
C LEU A 162 67.13 -15.15 -104.20
N THR A 163 66.59 -16.27 -104.69
CA THR A 163 66.46 -16.53 -106.13
C THR A 163 65.28 -15.72 -106.67
N LEU A 164 65.49 -14.95 -107.73
CA LEU A 164 64.42 -14.21 -108.39
C LEU A 164 63.45 -15.19 -109.07
N LEU A 165 62.20 -15.21 -108.61
CA LEU A 165 61.13 -16.02 -109.18
C LEU A 165 60.45 -15.29 -110.34
N GLU A 166 60.12 -14.02 -110.14
CA GLU A 166 59.39 -13.21 -111.11
C GLU A 166 59.74 -11.73 -110.95
N SER A 167 59.83 -10.98 -112.06
CA SER A 167 59.86 -9.52 -112.06
C SER A 167 58.69 -8.94 -112.86
N ARG A 168 58.04 -7.92 -112.31
CA ARG A 168 56.91 -7.22 -112.91
C ARG A 168 57.18 -5.73 -112.94
N VAL A 169 57.25 -5.15 -114.13
CA VAL A 169 57.27 -3.68 -114.30
C VAL A 169 55.87 -3.15 -113.95
N LYS A 170 55.82 -2.06 -113.17
CA LYS A 170 54.60 -1.41 -112.69
C LYS A 170 54.63 0.07 -113.04
N PRO A 171 54.18 0.45 -114.25
CA PRO A 171 54.17 1.85 -114.69
C PRO A 171 53.33 2.77 -113.78
N ASP A 172 52.22 2.26 -113.24
CA ASP A 172 51.28 3.03 -112.39
C ASP A 172 51.71 3.11 -110.91
N TYR A 173 52.90 2.62 -110.56
CA TYR A 173 53.40 2.65 -109.18
C TYR A 173 54.02 4.01 -108.86
N HIS A 174 53.15 4.98 -108.57
CA HIS A 174 53.54 6.34 -108.18
C HIS A 174 53.85 6.40 -106.67
N TYR A 175 55.12 6.30 -106.31
CA TYR A 175 55.58 6.48 -104.94
C TYR A 175 56.77 7.45 -104.89
N ASP A 176 56.63 8.53 -104.14
CA ASP A 176 57.71 9.48 -103.87
C ASP A 176 58.10 9.44 -102.38
N PRO A 177 59.29 8.91 -102.02
CA PRO A 177 59.70 8.83 -100.62
C PRO A 177 59.79 10.22 -99.96
N ARG A 178 60.06 11.29 -100.73
CA ARG A 178 60.31 12.65 -100.19
C ARG A 178 59.09 13.31 -99.57
N GLN A 179 57.90 12.82 -99.87
CA GLN A 179 56.64 13.32 -99.31
C GLN A 179 56.19 12.53 -98.07
N ARG A 180 56.94 11.48 -97.67
CA ARG A 180 56.53 10.58 -96.59
C ARG A 180 57.12 11.02 -95.24
N PRO A 181 56.36 10.89 -94.12
CA PRO A 181 56.81 11.34 -92.80
C PRO A 181 58.19 10.81 -92.42
N TRP A 182 58.43 9.51 -92.62
CA TRP A 182 59.71 8.87 -92.30
C TRP A 182 60.91 9.48 -93.01
N PHE A 183 60.73 9.93 -94.26
CA PHE A 183 61.80 10.51 -95.06
C PHE A 183 62.02 11.97 -94.67
N VAL A 184 60.94 12.76 -94.53
CA VAL A 184 61.00 14.17 -94.15
C VAL A 184 61.59 14.34 -92.75
N GLU A 185 61.08 13.58 -91.79
CA GLU A 185 61.50 13.65 -90.39
C GLU A 185 62.97 13.25 -90.24
N ALA A 186 63.38 12.11 -90.82
CA ALA A 186 64.76 11.64 -90.73
C ALA A 186 65.75 12.45 -91.58
N SER A 187 65.34 13.08 -92.69
CA SER A 187 66.25 13.87 -93.55
C SER A 187 66.85 15.08 -92.83
N SER A 188 66.11 15.64 -91.86
CA SER A 188 66.51 16.80 -91.07
C SER A 188 67.33 16.47 -89.83
N GLN A 189 67.47 15.19 -89.47
CA GLN A 189 68.06 14.75 -88.19
C GLN A 189 69.15 13.69 -88.39
N ALA A 190 70.20 13.73 -87.56
CA ALA A 190 71.32 12.77 -87.62
C ALA A 190 71.07 11.49 -86.81
N GLN A 191 70.04 11.46 -85.97
CA GLN A 191 69.69 10.33 -85.11
C GLN A 191 68.55 9.51 -85.72
N THR A 192 68.34 8.30 -85.20
CA THR A 192 67.17 7.49 -85.57
C THR A 192 65.90 8.19 -85.10
N VAL A 193 64.98 8.45 -86.01
CA VAL A 193 63.66 9.03 -85.74
C VAL A 193 62.61 7.93 -85.78
N LEU A 194 61.64 8.00 -84.88
CA LEU A 194 60.42 7.18 -84.94
C LEU A 194 59.28 8.10 -85.37
N THR A 195 58.60 7.76 -86.46
CA THR A 195 57.44 8.53 -86.91
C THR A 195 56.27 8.35 -85.96
N HIS A 196 55.35 9.32 -85.92
CA HIS A 196 54.01 9.07 -85.39
C HIS A 196 53.33 7.94 -86.19
N PRO A 197 52.38 7.19 -85.60
CA PRO A 197 51.70 6.14 -86.35
C PRO A 197 50.99 6.73 -87.57
N TYR A 198 51.29 6.20 -88.75
CA TYR A 198 50.67 6.63 -90.00
C TYR A 198 50.35 5.41 -90.86
N VAL A 199 49.60 5.63 -91.93
CA VAL A 199 49.21 4.54 -92.83
C VAL A 199 50.31 4.24 -93.83
N PHE A 200 50.81 3.00 -93.78
CA PHE A 200 51.80 2.50 -94.71
C PHE A 200 51.22 2.43 -96.13
N PHE A 201 51.96 3.01 -97.08
CA PHE A 201 51.51 3.14 -98.47
C PHE A 201 51.20 1.79 -99.14
N THR A 202 52.02 0.77 -98.89
CA THR A 202 51.93 -0.52 -99.58
C THR A 202 50.87 -1.45 -99.00
N THR A 203 50.61 -1.39 -97.69
CA THR A 203 49.66 -2.29 -97.00
C THR A 203 48.38 -1.62 -96.53
N GLY A 204 48.34 -0.29 -96.41
CA GLY A 204 47.20 0.41 -95.82
C GLY A 204 47.02 0.14 -94.32
N GLN A 205 48.01 -0.44 -93.65
CA GLN A 205 48.02 -0.69 -92.21
C GLN A 205 48.56 0.53 -91.46
N ILE A 206 48.13 0.70 -90.21
CA ILE A 206 48.77 1.64 -89.29
C ILE A 206 50.05 1.01 -88.80
N GLY A 207 51.14 1.74 -88.91
CA GLY A 207 52.35 1.36 -88.21
C GLY A 207 53.26 2.54 -87.95
N LEU A 208 54.35 2.24 -87.26
CA LEU A 208 55.40 3.16 -86.93
C LEU A 208 56.58 2.88 -87.85
N THR A 209 57.20 3.90 -88.39
CA THR A 209 58.47 3.73 -89.12
C THR A 209 59.60 4.26 -88.26
N MET A 210 60.63 3.44 -88.07
CA MET A 210 61.92 3.93 -87.61
C MET A 210 62.77 4.28 -88.82
N ALA A 211 63.30 5.49 -88.88
CA ALA A 211 64.07 5.97 -90.01
C ALA A 211 65.34 6.70 -89.58
N GLN A 212 66.39 6.59 -90.38
CA GLN A 212 67.64 7.29 -90.15
C GLN A 212 68.30 7.70 -91.47
N ARG A 213 68.80 8.93 -91.50
CA ARG A 213 69.64 9.40 -92.60
C ARG A 213 71.01 8.71 -92.58
N SER A 214 71.50 8.34 -93.76
CA SER A 214 72.82 7.76 -93.93
C SER A 214 73.96 8.71 -93.53
N ARG A 215 75.11 8.16 -93.13
CA ARG A 215 76.28 8.98 -92.72
C ARG A 215 76.85 9.85 -93.83
N ASP A 216 76.79 9.36 -95.07
CA ASP A 216 77.19 10.12 -96.27
C ASP A 216 76.11 11.11 -96.74
N GLY A 217 74.94 11.12 -96.09
CA GLY A 217 73.83 12.00 -96.37
C GLY A 217 73.09 11.72 -97.68
N GLY A 218 73.44 10.64 -98.39
CA GLY A 218 72.92 10.29 -99.71
C GLY A 218 71.62 9.47 -99.72
N ALA A 219 71.16 8.95 -98.57
CA ALA A 219 69.95 8.15 -98.48
C ALA A 219 69.28 8.24 -97.09
N VAL A 220 68.03 7.80 -97.00
CA VAL A 220 67.32 7.57 -95.74
C VAL A 220 66.86 6.12 -95.71
N ILE A 221 67.20 5.41 -94.63
CA ILE A 221 66.80 4.02 -94.39
C ILE A 221 65.61 4.03 -93.43
N GLY A 222 64.55 3.30 -93.77
CA GLY A 222 63.37 3.12 -92.94
C GLY A 222 63.06 1.65 -92.67
N MET A 223 62.49 1.36 -91.50
CA MET A 223 61.92 0.06 -91.17
C MET A 223 60.54 0.23 -90.53
N ASP A 224 59.57 -0.53 -91.03
CA ASP A 224 58.17 -0.46 -90.60
C ASP A 224 57.86 -1.48 -89.51
N VAL A 225 57.30 -1.02 -88.39
CA VAL A 225 56.76 -1.83 -87.29
C VAL A 225 55.23 -1.74 -87.31
N SER A 226 54.53 -2.88 -87.30
CA SER A 226 53.05 -2.90 -87.20
C SER A 226 52.59 -2.70 -85.75
N VAL A 227 51.51 -1.93 -85.55
CA VAL A 227 50.90 -1.65 -84.23
C VAL A 227 49.79 -2.66 -83.88
N ASP A 228 49.42 -3.54 -84.82
CA ASP A 228 48.32 -4.52 -84.67
C ASP A 228 48.47 -5.45 -83.43
N ASP A 229 49.70 -5.76 -83.01
CA ASP A 229 49.96 -6.62 -81.84
C ASP A 229 49.64 -5.95 -80.49
N LEU A 230 49.63 -4.62 -80.42
CA LEU A 230 49.26 -3.90 -79.19
C LEU A 230 47.73 -3.86 -78.98
N ALA A 231 46.96 -3.79 -80.06
CA ALA A 231 45.50 -3.77 -80.02
C ALA A 231 44.92 -5.13 -79.60
N SER A 232 45.47 -6.25 -80.09
CA SER A 232 44.99 -7.59 -79.77
C SER A 232 45.16 -7.95 -78.28
N GLN A 233 46.27 -7.55 -77.65
CA GLN A 233 46.56 -7.85 -76.24
C GLN A 233 45.69 -7.08 -75.24
N SER A 234 45.14 -5.91 -75.62
CA SER A 234 44.22 -5.15 -74.75
C SER A 234 42.88 -5.86 -74.48
N ARG A 235 42.54 -6.88 -75.29
CA ARG A 235 41.31 -7.67 -75.13
C ARG A 235 41.40 -8.72 -74.01
N ASP A 236 42.59 -9.30 -73.81
CA ASP A 236 42.80 -10.43 -72.88
C ASP A 236 42.99 -9.99 -71.42
N LEU A 237 43.03 -8.68 -71.15
CA LEU A 237 43.44 -8.10 -69.87
C LEU A 237 42.32 -7.31 -69.16
N ARG A 238 41.05 -7.62 -69.47
CA ARG A 238 39.86 -6.98 -68.84
C ARG A 238 39.65 -7.49 -67.41
N ILE A 239 39.50 -6.55 -66.45
CA ILE A 239 39.25 -6.85 -65.02
C ILE A 239 37.82 -7.39 -64.80
N THR A 240 36.86 -6.82 -65.51
CA THR A 240 35.44 -7.23 -65.53
C THR A 240 34.95 -7.23 -66.98
N ALA A 241 33.79 -7.84 -67.25
CA ALA A 241 33.26 -7.93 -68.62
C ALA A 241 33.05 -6.55 -69.25
N GLY A 242 32.63 -5.54 -68.47
CA GLY A 242 32.45 -4.15 -68.89
C GLY A 242 33.70 -3.27 -68.81
N THR A 243 34.91 -3.82 -68.62
CA THR A 243 36.14 -3.03 -68.56
C THR A 243 36.54 -2.52 -69.96
N GLU A 244 36.70 -1.20 -70.07
CA GLU A 244 37.20 -0.54 -71.28
C GLU A 244 38.66 -0.11 -71.09
N ILE A 245 39.50 -0.38 -72.10
CA ILE A 245 40.94 -0.08 -72.07
C ILE A 245 41.34 0.56 -73.40
N ALA A 246 42.01 1.71 -73.36
CA ALA A 246 42.60 2.35 -74.54
C ALA A 246 44.00 2.88 -74.26
N VAL A 247 44.87 2.85 -75.27
CA VAL A 247 46.18 3.51 -75.26
C VAL A 247 46.09 4.77 -76.12
N VAL A 248 46.48 5.91 -75.56
CA VAL A 248 46.46 7.21 -76.23
C VAL A 248 47.82 7.90 -76.16
N ASP A 249 48.09 8.76 -77.13
CA ASP A 249 49.25 9.67 -77.09
C ASP A 249 48.97 10.93 -76.26
N ASP A 250 49.96 11.82 -76.21
CA ASP A 250 49.89 13.12 -75.52
C ASP A 250 48.84 14.07 -76.11
N GLN A 251 48.49 13.90 -77.39
CA GLN A 251 47.48 14.67 -78.10
C GLN A 251 46.07 14.07 -78.03
N GLY A 252 45.91 12.90 -77.39
CA GLY A 252 44.63 12.22 -77.23
C GLY A 252 44.19 11.42 -78.47
N ASN A 253 45.11 11.13 -79.39
CA ASN A 253 44.85 10.19 -80.48
C ASN A 253 44.94 8.76 -79.95
N VAL A 254 44.04 7.91 -80.42
CA VAL A 254 43.99 6.51 -80.01
C VAL A 254 45.06 5.74 -80.77
N VAL A 255 46.04 5.22 -80.03
CA VAL A 255 47.15 4.42 -80.56
C VAL A 255 46.77 2.94 -80.63
N ALA A 256 46.06 2.45 -79.62
CA ALA A 256 45.57 1.07 -79.59
C ALA A 256 44.22 0.97 -78.87
N TYR A 257 43.29 0.24 -79.49
CA TYR A 257 42.00 -0.15 -78.94
C TYR A 257 41.60 -1.53 -79.51
N PRO A 258 40.87 -2.40 -78.77
CA PRO A 258 40.52 -3.75 -79.22
C PRO A 258 39.76 -3.84 -80.55
N ASP A 259 39.10 -2.75 -80.97
CA ASP A 259 38.37 -2.63 -82.24
C ASP A 259 39.11 -1.67 -83.19
N LEU A 260 39.97 -2.24 -84.04
CA LEU A 260 40.82 -1.51 -84.98
C LEU A 260 40.03 -0.64 -85.97
N ALA A 261 38.78 -1.00 -86.29
CA ALA A 261 37.96 -0.22 -87.21
C ALA A 261 37.60 1.16 -86.67
N ARG A 262 37.59 1.34 -85.33
CA ARG A 262 37.29 2.62 -84.67
C ARG A 262 38.53 3.51 -84.46
N VAL A 263 39.72 2.94 -84.64
CA VAL A 263 41.00 3.65 -84.50
C VAL A 263 41.36 4.42 -85.77
N ILE A 264 40.77 4.05 -86.92
CA ILE A 264 41.08 4.61 -88.24
C ILE A 264 39.96 5.55 -88.72
N VAL A 265 40.33 6.77 -89.11
CA VAL A 265 39.43 7.73 -89.78
C VAL A 265 39.95 8.01 -91.20
N ARG A 266 39.09 7.86 -92.21
CA ARG A 266 39.41 8.13 -93.63
C ARG A 266 38.84 9.49 -94.05
N GLU A 267 39.70 10.40 -94.49
CA GLU A 267 39.35 11.72 -95.04
C GLU A 267 39.80 11.78 -96.52
N GLY A 268 38.93 11.35 -97.43
CA GLY A 268 39.29 11.25 -98.86
C GLY A 268 40.34 10.16 -99.11
N GLU A 269 41.47 10.53 -99.74
CA GLU A 269 42.64 9.64 -99.91
C GLU A 269 43.60 9.66 -98.70
N ALA A 270 43.40 10.56 -97.73
CA ALA A 270 44.20 10.64 -96.52
C ALA A 270 43.59 9.79 -95.40
N VAL A 271 44.44 9.16 -94.59
CA VAL A 271 44.01 8.32 -93.45
C VAL A 271 44.76 8.78 -92.20
N ARG A 272 44.01 9.01 -91.11
CA ARG A 272 44.54 9.46 -89.81
C ARG A 272 44.01 8.60 -88.65
N LEU A 273 44.63 8.76 -87.47
CA LEU A 273 44.15 8.17 -86.22
C LEU A 273 42.88 8.89 -85.71
N SER A 274 42.01 8.12 -85.07
CA SER A 274 40.81 8.59 -84.37
C SER A 274 41.20 9.29 -83.07
N ARG A 275 40.57 10.43 -82.77
CA ARG A 275 40.68 11.07 -81.46
C ARG A 275 39.83 10.30 -80.44
N LEU A 276 40.19 10.37 -79.15
CA LEU A 276 39.43 9.66 -78.11
C LEU A 276 37.93 10.01 -78.11
N SER A 277 37.58 11.27 -78.40
CA SER A 277 36.20 11.73 -78.54
C SER A 277 35.45 11.15 -79.75
N GLU A 278 36.17 10.74 -80.80
CA GLU A 278 35.64 10.11 -82.02
C GLU A 278 35.45 8.59 -81.87
N LEU A 279 36.07 7.97 -80.85
CA LEU A 279 36.00 6.52 -80.59
C LEU A 279 34.59 6.05 -80.18
N GLY A 280 33.76 6.98 -79.70
CA GLY A 280 32.37 6.71 -79.30
C GLY A 280 32.22 5.95 -77.98
N ILE A 281 33.23 6.02 -77.09
CA ILE A 281 33.23 5.36 -75.77
C ILE A 281 33.26 6.42 -74.65
N PRO A 282 32.10 6.82 -74.09
CA PRO A 282 32.02 7.95 -73.16
C PRO A 282 32.74 7.73 -71.82
N SER A 283 32.97 6.47 -71.42
CA SER A 283 33.70 6.13 -70.19
C SER A 283 35.19 6.48 -70.27
N LEU A 284 35.81 6.32 -71.45
CA LEU A 284 37.22 6.65 -71.63
C LEU A 284 37.44 8.15 -71.85
N ASP A 285 36.54 8.80 -72.60
CA ASP A 285 36.57 10.25 -72.86
C ASP A 285 36.54 11.07 -71.56
N ARG A 286 35.68 10.64 -70.62
CA ARG A 286 35.57 11.28 -69.31
C ARG A 286 36.80 11.07 -68.43
N ILE A 287 37.45 9.91 -68.53
CA ILE A 287 38.71 9.66 -67.81
C ILE A 287 39.84 10.56 -68.31
N TYR A 288 39.93 10.77 -69.62
CA TYR A 288 40.98 11.61 -70.18
C TYR A 288 40.79 13.10 -69.83
N THR A 289 39.54 13.55 -69.77
CA THR A 289 39.18 14.96 -69.54
C THR A 289 39.15 15.34 -68.06
N ASP A 290 38.48 14.54 -67.22
CA ASP A 290 38.11 14.95 -65.86
C ASP A 290 39.03 14.37 -64.77
N LEU A 291 39.76 13.29 -65.05
CA LEU A 291 40.52 12.56 -64.03
C LEU A 291 42.02 12.90 -64.01
N PRO A 292 42.58 13.14 -62.81
CA PRO A 292 44.01 13.36 -62.65
C PRO A 292 44.80 12.09 -62.99
N GLN A 293 46.03 12.28 -63.47
CA GLN A 293 46.94 11.17 -63.75
C GLN A 293 47.30 10.42 -62.45
N GLY A 294 47.27 9.08 -62.52
CA GLY A 294 47.63 8.21 -61.41
C GLY A 294 47.11 6.78 -61.54
N SER A 295 47.74 5.85 -60.82
CA SER A 295 47.32 4.44 -60.70
C SER A 295 46.20 4.23 -59.68
N ARG A 296 45.86 5.24 -58.88
CA ARG A 296 44.78 5.15 -57.90
C ARG A 296 43.41 5.20 -58.59
N PRO A 297 42.54 4.19 -58.44
CA PRO A 297 41.22 4.22 -59.03
C PRO A 297 40.37 5.31 -58.38
N GLN A 298 39.80 6.16 -59.22
CA GLN A 298 38.99 7.29 -58.81
C GLN A 298 37.55 7.06 -59.26
N PRO A 299 36.56 7.19 -58.36
CA PRO A 299 35.17 7.04 -58.74
C PRO A 299 34.70 8.27 -59.53
N TYR A 300 33.97 8.05 -60.61
CA TYR A 300 33.26 9.09 -61.35
C TYR A 300 31.89 8.58 -61.79
N GLU A 301 30.96 9.49 -62.05
CA GLU A 301 29.62 9.11 -62.51
C GLU A 301 29.45 9.36 -64.00
N LEU A 302 28.82 8.42 -64.68
CA LEU A 302 28.48 8.51 -66.09
C LEU A 302 27.12 7.84 -66.32
N GLN A 303 26.16 8.57 -66.91
CA GLN A 303 24.82 8.07 -67.24
C GLN A 303 24.09 7.38 -66.06
N GLY A 304 24.25 7.89 -64.84
CA GLY A 304 23.61 7.33 -63.63
C GLY A 304 24.26 6.06 -63.07
N GLN A 305 25.47 5.71 -63.54
CA GLN A 305 26.28 4.62 -63.01
C GLN A 305 27.64 5.15 -62.55
N THR A 306 28.10 4.66 -61.40
CA THR A 306 29.46 4.94 -60.90
C THR A 306 30.47 4.02 -61.58
N TRP A 307 31.58 4.58 -62.02
CA TRP A 307 32.71 3.91 -62.65
C TRP A 307 33.99 4.24 -61.87
N TYR A 308 34.94 3.32 -61.86
CA TYR A 308 36.29 3.54 -61.37
C TYR A 308 37.23 3.74 -62.56
N GLY A 309 37.81 4.93 -62.65
CA GLY A 309 38.71 5.34 -63.72
C GLY A 309 40.16 5.39 -63.26
N MET A 310 41.07 4.96 -64.13
CA MET A 310 42.52 5.01 -63.91
C MET A 310 43.19 5.56 -65.16
N ARG A 311 44.17 6.45 -64.98
CA ARG A 311 44.95 7.07 -66.05
C ARG A 311 46.43 6.88 -65.76
N VAL A 312 47.02 5.83 -66.34
CA VAL A 312 48.38 5.39 -66.03
C VAL A 312 49.30 5.73 -67.19
N ARG A 313 50.41 6.42 -66.90
CA ARG A 313 51.40 6.81 -67.89
C ARG A 313 52.54 5.78 -67.91
N PHE A 314 53.04 5.46 -69.11
CA PHE A 314 54.21 4.59 -69.30
C PHE A 314 55.21 5.24 -70.28
N THR A 315 56.41 4.66 -70.41
CA THR A 315 57.65 5.29 -70.92
C THR A 315 57.51 5.95 -72.29
N THR A 316 58.40 6.90 -72.54
CA THR A 316 58.66 7.53 -73.84
C THR A 316 59.20 6.54 -74.87
N LEU A 317 58.33 6.01 -75.74
CA LEU A 317 58.73 5.26 -76.93
C LEU A 317 59.43 6.24 -77.89
N ALA A 318 60.76 6.18 -77.97
CA ALA A 318 61.58 7.08 -78.79
C ALA A 318 61.26 8.59 -78.61
N GLY A 319 60.82 9.00 -77.41
CA GLY A 319 60.49 10.39 -77.08
C GLY A 319 58.99 10.74 -77.00
N GLN A 320 58.07 9.83 -77.36
CA GLN A 320 56.62 10.07 -77.29
C GLN A 320 55.98 9.51 -76.01
N GLU A 321 55.21 10.34 -75.29
CA GLU A 321 54.55 9.94 -74.04
C GLU A 321 53.22 9.21 -74.31
N LEU A 322 53.12 7.95 -73.88
CA LEU A 322 51.88 7.16 -74.01
C LEU A 322 51.16 7.01 -72.66
N GLN A 323 49.83 6.95 -72.74
CA GLN A 323 48.95 6.83 -71.58
C GLN A 323 47.94 5.69 -71.79
N VAL A 324 47.71 4.91 -70.73
CA VAL A 324 46.66 3.91 -70.66
C VAL A 324 45.48 4.47 -69.88
N LEU A 325 44.30 4.37 -70.48
CA LEU A 325 43.02 4.69 -69.85
C LEU A 325 42.28 3.39 -69.54
N ILE A 326 41.86 3.21 -68.29
CA ILE A 326 41.11 2.03 -67.85
C ILE A 326 39.84 2.47 -67.12
N ALA A 327 38.68 2.02 -67.60
CA ALA A 327 37.38 2.26 -66.96
C ALA A 327 36.75 0.93 -66.49
N VAL A 328 36.37 0.85 -65.22
CA VAL A 328 35.71 -0.34 -64.63
C VAL A 328 34.35 0.04 -64.01
N PRO A 329 33.23 -0.63 -64.34
CA PRO A 329 31.94 -0.33 -63.73
C PRO A 329 31.91 -0.71 -62.24
N ALA A 330 31.51 0.21 -61.34
CA ALA A 330 31.51 -0.04 -59.90
C ALA A 330 30.52 -1.14 -59.46
N ARG A 331 29.39 -1.27 -60.16
CA ARG A 331 28.40 -2.32 -59.89
C ARG A 331 28.93 -3.73 -60.11
N GLU A 332 29.79 -3.91 -61.11
CA GLU A 332 30.42 -5.20 -61.41
C GLU A 332 31.57 -5.46 -60.43
N LEU A 333 32.42 -4.46 -60.22
CA LEU A 333 33.55 -4.55 -59.28
C LEU A 333 33.10 -4.87 -57.84
N LEU A 334 31.98 -4.30 -57.39
CA LEU A 334 31.46 -4.44 -56.01
C LEU A 334 30.32 -5.46 -55.88
N ALA A 335 29.99 -6.22 -56.92
CA ALA A 335 28.89 -7.19 -56.88
C ALA A 335 29.03 -8.20 -55.72
N GLY A 336 30.24 -8.73 -55.52
CA GLY A 336 30.55 -9.65 -54.42
C GLY A 336 30.50 -9.02 -53.03
N ALA A 337 30.70 -7.69 -52.90
CA ALA A 337 30.57 -7.00 -51.62
C ALA A 337 29.10 -6.88 -51.18
N ARG A 338 28.17 -6.80 -52.15
CA ARG A 338 26.74 -6.63 -51.88
C ARG A 338 26.07 -7.93 -51.41
N THR A 339 26.50 -9.08 -51.91
CA THR A 339 25.98 -10.38 -51.46
C THR A 339 26.35 -10.65 -50.00
N VAL A 340 27.59 -10.35 -49.61
CA VAL A 340 28.06 -10.46 -48.21
C VAL A 340 27.28 -9.54 -47.27
N LEU A 341 26.96 -8.31 -47.70
CA LEU A 341 26.14 -7.38 -46.91
C LEU A 341 24.75 -7.96 -46.59
N VAL A 342 24.10 -8.59 -47.57
CA VAL A 342 22.77 -9.20 -47.38
C VAL A 342 22.84 -10.37 -46.40
N GLU A 343 23.85 -11.23 -46.50
CA GLU A 343 24.06 -12.33 -45.56
C GLU A 343 24.31 -11.84 -44.12
N GLN A 344 25.13 -10.80 -43.94
CA GLN A 344 25.40 -10.23 -42.61
C GLN A 344 24.15 -9.63 -41.94
N VAL A 345 23.27 -8.98 -42.73
CA VAL A 345 22.00 -8.46 -42.22
C VAL A 345 21.09 -9.59 -41.75
N LEU A 346 21.02 -10.71 -42.50
CA LEU A 346 20.22 -11.87 -42.12
C LEU A 346 20.71 -12.52 -40.82
N TRP A 347 22.04 -12.70 -40.66
CA TRP A 347 22.62 -13.21 -39.42
C TRP A 347 22.37 -12.30 -38.21
N THR A 348 22.41 -10.97 -38.42
CA THR A 348 22.12 -9.99 -37.38
C THR A 348 20.66 -10.07 -36.92
N LEU A 349 19.70 -10.20 -37.86
CA LEU A 349 18.29 -10.37 -37.55
C LEU A 349 18.00 -11.68 -36.80
N ALA A 350 18.63 -12.79 -37.20
CA ALA A 350 18.48 -14.09 -36.55
C ALA A 350 18.99 -14.05 -35.09
N LEU A 351 20.17 -13.45 -34.87
CA LEU A 351 20.76 -13.30 -33.54
C LEU A 351 19.91 -12.41 -32.63
N MET A 352 19.33 -11.34 -33.19
CA MET A 352 18.43 -10.44 -32.46
C MET A 352 17.15 -11.14 -31.99
N ALA A 353 16.56 -12.02 -32.81
CA ALA A 353 15.39 -12.80 -32.42
C ALA A 353 15.69 -13.76 -31.24
N ILE A 354 16.86 -14.41 -31.25
CA ILE A 354 17.29 -15.31 -30.18
C ILE A 354 17.51 -14.53 -28.88
N LEU A 355 18.19 -13.39 -28.93
CA LEU A 355 18.44 -12.59 -27.73
C LEU A 355 17.20 -11.88 -27.19
N LEU A 356 16.20 -11.61 -28.03
CA LEU A 356 14.89 -11.11 -27.57
C LEU A 356 14.13 -12.16 -26.76
N LEU A 357 14.17 -13.43 -27.20
CA LEU A 357 13.65 -14.58 -26.43
C LEU A 357 14.39 -14.75 -25.10
N LEU A 358 15.74 -14.69 -25.12
CA LEU A 358 16.57 -14.83 -23.94
C LEU A 358 16.35 -13.68 -22.94
N GLY A 359 16.31 -12.43 -23.42
CA GLY A 359 16.07 -11.23 -22.63
C GLY A 359 14.68 -11.23 -21.98
N GLY A 360 13.66 -11.73 -22.70
CA GLY A 360 12.32 -11.93 -22.15
C GLY A 360 12.28 -12.97 -21.01
N LEU A 361 12.99 -14.10 -21.17
CA LEU A 361 13.13 -15.13 -20.13
C LEU A 361 13.86 -14.61 -18.88
N LEU A 362 14.99 -13.92 -19.06
CA LEU A 362 15.77 -13.35 -17.97
C LEU A 362 15.00 -12.25 -17.23
N GLY A 363 14.34 -11.36 -17.99
CA GLY A 363 13.47 -10.32 -17.45
C GLY A 363 12.32 -10.90 -16.62
N ARG A 364 11.71 -12.02 -17.07
CA ARG A 364 10.68 -12.72 -16.29
C ARG A 364 11.20 -13.30 -14.98
N ARG A 365 12.40 -13.90 -14.97
CA ARG A 365 13.01 -14.47 -13.76
C ARG A 365 13.33 -13.43 -12.68
N ILE A 366 13.69 -12.21 -13.06
CA ILE A 366 14.04 -11.15 -12.10
C ILE A 366 12.81 -10.29 -11.75
N GLY A 367 11.97 -9.98 -12.74
CA GLY A 367 10.85 -9.05 -12.56
C GLY A 367 9.66 -9.60 -11.77
N ARG A 368 9.38 -10.91 -11.83
CA ARG A 368 8.24 -11.50 -11.10
C ARG A 368 8.45 -11.46 -9.57
N PRO A 369 9.60 -11.89 -9.02
CA PRO A 369 9.88 -11.74 -7.58
C PRO A 369 9.79 -10.29 -7.07
N LEU A 370 10.36 -9.33 -7.80
CA LEU A 370 10.32 -7.91 -7.43
C LEU A 370 8.89 -7.34 -7.43
N ARG A 371 8.05 -7.75 -8.38
CA ARG A 371 6.65 -7.32 -8.43
C ARG A 371 5.85 -7.87 -7.26
N LEU A 372 6.06 -9.14 -6.88
CA LEU A 372 5.42 -9.74 -5.71
C LEU A 372 5.85 -9.04 -4.41
N LEU A 373 7.14 -8.70 -4.28
CA LEU A 373 7.63 -7.91 -3.14
C LEU A 373 7.02 -6.50 -3.13
N ALA A 374 6.89 -5.84 -4.28
CA ALA A 374 6.24 -4.53 -4.36
C ALA A 374 4.75 -4.59 -3.98
N GLU A 375 4.05 -5.67 -4.34
CA GLU A 375 2.66 -5.91 -3.90
C GLU A 375 2.59 -6.15 -2.39
N GLN A 376 3.55 -6.87 -1.81
CA GLN A 376 3.66 -7.07 -0.36
C GLN A 376 3.91 -5.74 0.39
N VAL A 377 4.80 -4.89 -0.12
CA VAL A 377 5.05 -3.55 0.45
C VAL A 377 3.81 -2.67 0.36
N ARG A 378 3.05 -2.74 -0.74
CA ARG A 378 1.75 -2.01 -0.85
C ARG A 378 0.72 -2.52 0.15
N ALA A 379 0.63 -3.84 0.34
CA ALA A 379 -0.27 -4.44 1.33
C ALA A 379 0.09 -3.98 2.76
N LEU A 380 1.38 -4.00 3.10
CA LEU A 380 1.92 -3.46 4.35
C LEU A 380 1.58 -1.97 4.53
N ALA A 381 1.77 -1.16 3.48
CA ALA A 381 1.42 0.26 3.51
C ALA A 381 -0.10 0.52 3.65
N SER A 382 -0.94 -0.44 3.26
CA SER A 382 -2.39 -0.40 3.48
C SER A 382 -2.84 -1.06 4.78
N PHE A 383 -1.91 -1.38 5.71
CA PHE A 383 -2.17 -2.05 6.99
C PHE A 383 -2.78 -3.46 6.88
N ASP A 384 -2.63 -4.15 5.73
CA ASP A 384 -3.01 -5.55 5.57
C ASP A 384 -1.83 -6.46 5.88
N PHE A 385 -1.73 -6.85 7.15
CA PHE A 385 -0.66 -7.73 7.66
C PHE A 385 -1.02 -9.21 7.56
N SER A 386 -2.19 -9.58 7.03
CA SER A 386 -2.71 -10.96 7.07
C SER A 386 -2.09 -11.90 6.01
N ARG A 387 -1.49 -11.34 4.95
CA ARG A 387 -0.94 -12.12 3.83
C ARG A 387 0.49 -12.62 4.10
N GLU A 388 0.64 -13.92 4.30
CA GLU A 388 1.94 -14.59 4.29
C GLU A 388 2.33 -14.97 2.86
N VAL A 389 3.25 -14.22 2.25
CA VAL A 389 3.87 -14.66 1.00
C VAL A 389 5.37 -14.37 1.05
N GLY A 390 6.16 -15.40 1.32
CA GLY A 390 7.61 -15.37 1.10
C GLY A 390 7.91 -15.52 -0.39
N VAL A 391 8.73 -14.63 -0.95
CA VAL A 391 9.11 -14.67 -2.36
C VAL A 391 10.43 -15.42 -2.51
N SER A 392 10.40 -16.63 -3.07
CA SER A 392 11.62 -17.38 -3.38
C SER A 392 12.31 -16.79 -4.61
N SER A 393 13.52 -16.24 -4.42
CA SER A 393 14.35 -15.71 -5.50
C SER A 393 15.74 -16.35 -5.50
N ARG A 394 16.25 -16.63 -6.71
CA ARG A 394 17.66 -17.03 -6.90
C ARG A 394 18.62 -15.84 -6.74
N VAL A 395 18.12 -14.61 -6.86
CA VAL A 395 18.86 -13.37 -6.61
C VAL A 395 18.95 -13.17 -5.09
N SER A 396 20.17 -13.10 -4.55
CA SER A 396 20.47 -12.95 -3.13
C SER A 396 19.77 -11.75 -2.51
N GLU A 397 19.86 -10.59 -3.15
CA GLU A 397 19.34 -9.30 -2.72
C GLU A 397 17.81 -9.33 -2.59
N VAL A 398 17.14 -10.00 -3.54
CA VAL A 398 15.69 -10.15 -3.54
C VAL A 398 15.24 -11.12 -2.44
N ARG A 399 16.02 -12.17 -2.16
CA ARG A 399 15.73 -13.14 -1.09
C ARG A 399 15.90 -12.50 0.29
N GLU A 400 16.97 -11.75 0.48
CA GLU A 400 17.24 -11.01 1.71
C GLU A 400 16.13 -9.98 2.00
N LEU A 401 15.75 -9.20 0.99
CA LEU A 401 14.63 -8.26 1.09
C LEU A 401 13.31 -8.95 1.44
N SER A 402 13.04 -10.12 0.85
CA SER A 402 11.83 -10.90 1.19
C SER A 402 11.83 -11.38 2.64
N HIS A 403 12.97 -11.82 3.17
CA HIS A 403 13.07 -12.24 4.57
C HIS A 403 12.86 -11.07 5.54
N VAL A 404 13.47 -9.92 5.26
CA VAL A 404 13.31 -8.71 6.09
C VAL A 404 11.85 -8.24 6.10
N LEU A 405 11.22 -8.13 4.92
CA LEU A 405 9.81 -7.71 4.81
C LEU A 405 8.86 -8.70 5.50
N SER A 406 9.13 -10.00 5.40
CA SER A 406 8.33 -11.02 6.09
C SER A 406 8.44 -10.90 7.61
N ARG A 407 9.65 -10.70 8.15
CA ARG A 407 9.85 -10.49 9.60
C ARG A 407 9.11 -9.24 10.09
N MET A 408 9.23 -8.13 9.36
CA MET A 408 8.50 -6.90 9.70
C MET A 408 6.98 -7.10 9.73
N SER A 409 6.42 -7.81 8.74
CA SER A 409 4.98 -8.08 8.69
C SER A 409 4.49 -8.88 9.91
N VAL A 410 5.25 -9.89 10.34
CA VAL A 410 4.92 -10.70 11.52
C VAL A 410 5.01 -9.85 12.78
N THR A 411 6.07 -9.08 12.96
CA THR A 411 6.23 -8.19 14.12
C THR A 411 5.09 -7.18 14.25
N ILE A 412 4.68 -6.53 13.14
CA ILE A 412 3.58 -5.56 13.17
C ILE A 412 2.24 -6.25 13.44
N ARG A 413 1.98 -7.43 12.85
CA ARG A 413 0.77 -8.22 13.14
C ARG A 413 0.68 -8.56 14.63
N SER A 414 1.79 -8.97 15.24
CA SER A 414 1.84 -9.26 16.67
C SER A 414 1.64 -8.01 17.53
N PHE A 415 2.21 -6.86 17.17
CA PHE A 415 1.97 -5.61 17.88
C PHE A 415 0.50 -5.19 17.84
N GLN A 416 -0.17 -5.35 16.69
CA GLN A 416 -1.60 -5.10 16.55
C GLN A 416 -2.43 -6.05 17.41
N ALA A 417 -2.06 -7.34 17.46
CA ALA A 417 -2.74 -8.33 18.29
C ALA A 417 -2.59 -8.04 19.80
N ILE A 418 -1.38 -7.68 20.24
CA ILE A 418 -1.11 -7.24 21.62
C ILE A 418 -1.95 -6.01 21.97
N THR A 419 -1.95 -4.99 21.10
CA THR A 419 -2.76 -3.78 21.32
C THR A 419 -4.26 -4.09 21.42
N LEU A 420 -4.76 -5.02 20.59
CA LEU A 420 -6.16 -5.47 20.65
C LEU A 420 -6.46 -6.20 21.96
N ALA A 421 -5.58 -7.09 22.41
CA ALA A 421 -5.70 -7.81 23.68
C ALA A 421 -5.75 -6.82 24.87
N LEU A 422 -4.83 -5.84 24.90
CA LEU A 422 -4.78 -4.78 25.91
C LEU A 422 -6.08 -3.94 25.94
N SER A 423 -6.67 -3.66 24.78
CA SER A 423 -7.84 -2.77 24.67
C SER A 423 -9.20 -3.45 24.93
N ARG A 424 -9.35 -4.73 24.55
CA ARG A 424 -10.64 -5.43 24.59
C ARG A 424 -10.86 -6.22 25.87
N GLU A 425 -9.79 -6.81 26.40
CA GLU A 425 -9.93 -7.76 27.49
C GLU A 425 -10.12 -7.02 28.82
N SER A 426 -11.24 -7.28 29.49
CA SER A 426 -11.60 -6.63 30.76
C SER A 426 -10.94 -7.26 31.98
N GLN A 427 -10.57 -8.53 31.88
CA GLN A 427 -9.92 -9.29 32.94
C GLN A 427 -8.40 -9.21 32.80
N LEU A 428 -7.74 -8.78 33.86
CA LEU A 428 -6.29 -8.57 33.88
C LEU A 428 -5.52 -9.85 33.51
N GLU A 429 -5.89 -10.99 34.07
CA GLU A 429 -5.24 -12.29 33.85
C GLU A 429 -5.33 -12.73 32.39
N ARG A 430 -6.53 -12.69 31.79
CA ARG A 430 -6.73 -13.04 30.37
C ARG A 430 -6.02 -12.07 29.43
N MET A 431 -5.98 -10.79 29.80
CA MET A 431 -5.28 -9.77 29.03
C MET A 431 -3.79 -10.09 29.00
N LEU A 432 -3.19 -10.37 30.16
CA LEU A 432 -1.78 -10.70 30.28
C LEU A 432 -1.42 -12.01 29.57
N ASP A 433 -2.28 -13.03 29.63
CA ASP A 433 -2.08 -14.28 28.90
C ASP A 433 -2.11 -14.07 27.37
N GLY A 434 -3.07 -13.30 26.88
CA GLY A 434 -3.12 -12.92 25.46
C GLY A 434 -1.90 -12.13 25.00
N VAL A 435 -1.46 -11.15 25.80
CA VAL A 435 -0.26 -10.35 25.54
C VAL A 435 0.99 -11.22 25.54
N LEU A 436 1.15 -12.09 26.55
CA LEU A 436 2.28 -13.00 26.68
C LEU A 436 2.34 -13.98 25.50
N THR A 437 1.20 -14.55 25.10
CA THR A 437 1.09 -15.45 23.95
C THR A 437 1.56 -14.77 22.66
N HIS A 438 1.11 -13.54 22.40
CA HIS A 438 1.53 -12.81 21.20
C HIS A 438 2.98 -12.35 21.28
N LEU A 439 3.49 -12.00 22.46
CA LEU A 439 4.90 -11.69 22.68
C LEU A 439 5.80 -12.89 22.40
N VAL A 440 5.48 -14.06 22.96
CA VAL A 440 6.24 -15.30 22.78
C VAL A 440 6.35 -15.65 21.29
N ASN A 441 5.23 -15.57 20.58
CA ASN A 441 5.16 -15.81 19.14
C ASN A 441 5.91 -14.75 18.30
N ALA A 442 5.78 -13.46 18.62
CA ALA A 442 6.44 -12.36 17.89
C ALA A 442 7.97 -12.41 18.02
N ALA A 443 8.42 -12.76 19.22
CA ALA A 443 9.81 -12.85 19.59
C ALA A 443 10.47 -14.15 19.12
N GLY A 444 9.68 -15.17 18.76
CA GLY A 444 10.20 -16.50 18.43
C GLY A 444 10.95 -17.13 19.60
N VAL A 445 10.46 -16.93 20.83
CA VAL A 445 10.98 -17.51 22.08
C VAL A 445 10.19 -18.77 22.45
N SER A 446 10.76 -19.64 23.29
CA SER A 446 10.18 -20.94 23.63
C SER A 446 9.11 -20.87 24.73
N ALA A 447 9.27 -19.96 25.69
CA ALA A 447 8.41 -19.84 26.85
C ALA A 447 8.50 -18.44 27.49
N GLY A 448 7.54 -18.12 28.35
CA GLY A 448 7.57 -16.90 29.15
C GLY A 448 6.54 -16.91 30.29
N ALA A 449 6.67 -15.95 31.21
CA ALA A 449 5.76 -15.75 32.32
C ALA A 449 5.66 -14.28 32.72
N VAL A 450 4.50 -13.88 33.23
CA VAL A 450 4.27 -12.58 33.86
C VAL A 450 3.92 -12.81 35.32
N TYR A 451 4.68 -12.18 36.22
CA TYR A 451 4.37 -12.14 37.64
C TYR A 451 3.95 -10.72 38.04
N LEU A 452 2.96 -10.61 38.90
CA LEU A 452 2.50 -9.36 39.49
C LEU A 452 2.81 -9.34 40.99
N LEU A 453 3.13 -8.16 41.52
CA LEU A 453 3.34 -7.97 42.94
C LEU A 453 2.02 -8.08 43.70
N ASP A 454 2.00 -8.86 44.78
CA ASP A 454 0.82 -8.97 45.64
C ASP A 454 0.54 -7.65 46.38
N ALA A 455 -0.71 -7.43 46.78
CA ALA A 455 -1.16 -6.20 47.44
C ALA A 455 -0.46 -5.92 48.78
N GLU A 456 0.05 -6.95 49.45
CA GLU A 456 0.85 -6.86 50.68
C GLU A 456 2.35 -6.67 50.42
N GLY A 457 2.80 -6.72 49.15
CA GLY A 457 4.17 -6.43 48.72
C GLY A 457 5.22 -7.49 49.06
N ALA A 458 4.80 -8.66 49.55
CA ALA A 458 5.68 -9.72 50.06
C ALA A 458 6.02 -10.83 49.04
N SER A 459 5.22 -11.00 47.98
CA SER A 459 5.43 -12.04 46.98
C SER A 459 5.02 -11.59 45.57
N LEU A 460 5.56 -12.27 44.57
CA LEU A 460 5.21 -12.18 43.17
C LEU A 460 4.31 -13.36 42.81
N ARG A 461 3.06 -13.09 42.43
CA ARG A 461 2.12 -14.11 41.96
C ARG A 461 2.12 -14.23 40.44
N LEU A 462 2.07 -15.46 39.97
CA LEU A 462 1.99 -15.75 38.54
C LEU A 462 0.63 -15.29 37.99
N ALA A 463 0.65 -14.35 37.04
CA ALA A 463 -0.54 -13.82 36.41
C ALA A 463 -0.80 -14.45 35.02
N ALA A 464 0.26 -14.84 34.31
CA ALA A 464 0.18 -15.53 33.03
C ALA A 464 1.44 -16.37 32.78
N CYS A 465 1.31 -17.52 32.11
CA CYS A 465 2.45 -18.33 31.70
C CYS A 465 2.22 -19.00 30.34
N GLN A 466 3.30 -19.17 29.59
CA GLN A 466 3.36 -19.92 28.34
C GLN A 466 4.58 -20.85 28.43
N GLY A 467 4.35 -22.13 28.67
CA GLY A 467 5.38 -23.15 28.94
C GLY A 467 5.30 -23.74 30.36
N GLU A 468 6.10 -24.77 30.64
CA GLU A 468 6.18 -25.45 31.95
C GLU A 468 7.39 -24.94 32.76
N GLY A 469 7.35 -25.06 34.10
CA GLY A 469 8.46 -24.71 34.99
C GLY A 469 8.35 -23.35 35.70
N TYR A 470 7.19 -22.71 35.70
CA TYR A 470 6.93 -21.47 36.43
C TYR A 470 6.09 -21.73 37.70
N PRO A 471 6.61 -21.46 38.92
CA PRO A 471 5.85 -21.61 40.16
C PRO A 471 4.72 -20.58 40.28
N ALA A 472 3.67 -20.90 41.04
CA ALA A 472 2.52 -20.00 41.22
C ALA A 472 2.84 -18.74 42.02
N GLU A 473 3.85 -18.81 42.90
CA GLU A 473 4.25 -17.73 43.78
C GLU A 473 5.78 -17.75 43.97
N LEU A 474 6.39 -16.57 43.94
CA LEU A 474 7.81 -16.33 44.22
C LEU A 474 7.90 -15.38 45.42
N ALA A 475 8.54 -15.81 46.50
CA ALA A 475 8.81 -14.94 47.64
C ALA A 475 9.93 -13.94 47.27
N LEU A 476 9.81 -12.70 47.75
CA LEU A 476 10.83 -11.66 47.56
C LEU A 476 11.53 -11.36 48.89
N ASP A 477 12.87 -11.44 48.92
CA ASP A 477 13.66 -10.90 50.03
C ASP A 477 13.90 -9.38 49.84
N ASP A 478 13.95 -8.61 50.93
CA ASP A 478 14.10 -7.14 50.89
C ASP A 478 15.39 -6.67 50.18
N HIS A 479 16.44 -7.51 50.11
CA HIS A 479 17.69 -7.23 49.40
C HIS A 479 17.61 -7.48 47.88
N GLU A 480 16.61 -8.22 47.41
CA GLU A 480 16.48 -8.63 45.99
C GLU A 480 15.68 -7.62 45.15
N ARG A 481 15.11 -6.57 45.77
CA ARG A 481 14.35 -5.52 45.07
C ARG A 481 15.19 -4.63 44.16
N ASP A 482 16.47 -4.43 44.47
CA ASP A 482 17.37 -3.56 43.68
C ASP A 482 17.85 -4.21 42.37
N ASP A 483 17.82 -5.55 42.27
CA ASP A 483 18.16 -6.31 41.05
C ASP A 483 17.17 -7.47 40.81
N LEU A 484 15.88 -7.13 40.85
CA LEU A 484 14.75 -8.07 40.76
C LEU A 484 14.84 -8.98 39.52
N ALA A 485 15.30 -8.44 38.39
CA ALA A 485 15.45 -9.19 37.15
C ALA A 485 16.45 -10.34 37.27
N SER A 486 17.55 -10.13 38.00
CA SER A 486 18.57 -11.14 38.25
C SER A 486 18.10 -12.18 39.27
N ALA A 487 17.46 -11.72 40.36
CA ALA A 487 16.93 -12.60 41.41
C ALA A 487 15.87 -13.57 40.88
N VAL A 488 14.90 -13.07 40.10
CA VAL A 488 13.84 -13.91 39.51
C VAL A 488 14.40 -14.86 38.46
N ALA A 489 15.37 -14.43 37.65
CA ALA A 489 16.02 -15.32 36.68
C ALA A 489 16.80 -16.46 37.38
N HIS A 490 17.40 -16.18 38.54
CA HIS A 490 18.08 -17.18 39.36
C HIS A 490 17.10 -18.15 40.01
N ALA A 491 16.01 -17.64 40.60
CA ALA A 491 14.95 -18.45 41.23
C ALA A 491 14.26 -19.41 40.25
N LEU A 492 14.17 -19.02 38.97
CA LEU A 492 13.61 -19.85 37.89
C LEU A 492 14.66 -20.78 37.23
N GLU A 493 15.89 -20.84 37.74
CA GLU A 493 17.01 -21.62 37.21
C GLU A 493 17.34 -21.35 35.71
N LEU A 494 17.02 -20.17 35.21
CA LEU A 494 17.17 -19.80 33.80
C LEU A 494 18.63 -19.41 33.49
N ARG A 495 19.45 -20.37 33.06
CA ARG A 495 20.89 -20.15 32.77
C ARG A 495 21.11 -19.38 31.46
N GLY A 496 21.35 -18.06 31.55
CA GLY A 496 21.95 -17.23 30.48
C GLY A 496 21.13 -17.01 29.20
N GLU A 497 20.05 -17.78 29.02
CA GLU A 497 19.14 -17.74 27.87
C GLU A 497 17.77 -17.15 28.28
N SER A 498 17.74 -16.11 29.11
CA SER A 498 16.49 -15.44 29.52
C SER A 498 16.59 -13.91 29.45
N LEU A 499 15.44 -13.30 29.27
CA LEU A 499 15.24 -11.86 29.33
C LEU A 499 14.17 -11.59 30.39
N ALA A 500 14.57 -10.90 31.46
CA ALA A 500 13.67 -10.46 32.51
C ALA A 500 13.55 -8.92 32.45
N VAL A 501 12.32 -8.42 32.37
CA VAL A 501 12.00 -6.99 32.27
C VAL A 501 11.03 -6.63 33.38
N VAL A 502 11.44 -5.66 34.20
CA VAL A 502 10.63 -5.16 35.31
C VAL A 502 9.47 -4.32 34.76
N LEU A 503 8.27 -4.57 35.28
CA LEU A 503 7.07 -3.80 34.98
C LEU A 503 6.90 -2.76 36.09
N ASN A 504 7.09 -1.49 35.75
CA ASN A 504 6.89 -0.37 36.66
C ASN A 504 5.72 0.47 36.21
N ASP A 505 4.98 1.04 37.16
CA ASP A 505 3.96 2.03 36.88
C ASP A 505 4.57 3.39 36.46
N ARG A 506 3.70 4.39 36.22
CA ARG A 506 4.13 5.75 35.85
C ARG A 506 4.94 6.47 36.93
N SER A 507 4.82 6.04 38.19
CA SER A 507 5.54 6.57 39.35
C SER A 507 6.84 5.84 39.66
N GLN A 508 7.23 4.85 38.83
CA GLN A 508 8.35 3.93 39.03
C GLN A 508 8.14 2.92 40.18
N ALA A 509 6.91 2.73 40.65
CA ALA A 509 6.57 1.66 41.58
C ALA A 509 6.51 0.31 40.85
N LEU A 510 7.04 -0.74 41.50
CA LEU A 510 7.06 -2.09 40.97
C LEU A 510 5.65 -2.67 40.87
N LEU A 511 5.20 -2.98 39.65
CA LEU A 511 3.95 -3.71 39.39
C LEU A 511 4.18 -5.21 39.28
N GLY A 512 5.35 -5.61 38.77
CA GLY A 512 5.64 -7.02 38.50
C GLY A 512 6.87 -7.21 37.60
N ILE A 513 6.98 -8.40 37.02
CA ILE A 513 8.08 -8.75 36.13
C ILE A 513 7.61 -9.65 34.98
N LEU A 514 8.10 -9.37 33.78
CA LEU A 514 7.95 -10.19 32.58
C LEU A 514 9.25 -10.98 32.36
N VAL A 515 9.14 -12.30 32.24
CA VAL A 515 10.27 -13.19 31.98
C VAL A 515 10.04 -13.93 30.66
N LEU A 516 11.03 -13.94 29.77
CA LEU A 516 11.01 -14.63 28.48
C LEU A 516 12.25 -15.52 28.33
N GLN A 517 12.08 -16.73 27.80
CA GLN A 517 13.16 -17.68 27.57
C GLN A 517 13.66 -17.64 26.12
N LEU A 518 14.89 -17.16 25.90
CA LEU A 518 15.47 -16.94 24.58
C LEU A 518 15.96 -18.24 23.94
N ASN A 519 15.80 -18.36 22.62
CA ASN A 519 16.39 -19.46 21.84
C ASN A 519 17.87 -19.18 21.48
N SER A 520 18.66 -20.22 21.20
CA SER A 520 20.11 -20.14 20.90
C SER A 520 20.52 -19.22 19.73
N GLN A 521 19.60 -18.89 18.80
CA GLN A 521 19.81 -17.87 17.75
C GLN A 521 19.68 -16.43 18.26
N HIS A 522 18.81 -16.19 19.24
CA HIS A 522 18.56 -14.88 19.87
C HIS A 522 19.51 -14.60 21.05
N ALA A 523 20.25 -15.62 21.52
CA ALA A 523 21.29 -15.49 22.54
C ALA A 523 22.59 -14.80 22.04
N ARG A 524 22.73 -14.55 20.73
CA ARG A 524 23.87 -13.75 20.19
C ARG A 524 23.68 -12.26 20.51
N GLU A 525 24.71 -11.64 21.07
CA GLU A 525 24.69 -10.26 21.59
C GLU A 525 24.19 -9.22 20.55
N GLU A 526 24.49 -9.43 19.26
CA GLU A 526 24.05 -8.57 18.14
C GLU A 526 22.53 -8.55 17.92
N VAL A 527 21.81 -9.61 18.32
CA VAL A 527 20.35 -9.75 18.18
C VAL A 527 19.64 -9.46 19.51
N ARG A 528 20.32 -9.74 20.63
CA ARG A 528 19.78 -9.60 21.99
C ARG A 528 19.47 -8.15 22.37
N GLN A 529 20.33 -7.19 22.00
CA GLN A 529 20.16 -5.77 22.36
C GLN A 529 18.94 -5.10 21.67
N PRO A 530 18.74 -5.20 20.34
CA PRO A 530 17.52 -4.71 19.69
C PRO A 530 16.25 -5.37 20.22
N PHE A 531 16.32 -6.67 20.51
CA PHE A 531 15.20 -7.43 21.06
C PHE A 531 14.82 -6.99 22.47
N ARG A 532 15.80 -6.76 23.35
CA ARG A 532 15.59 -6.23 24.70
C ARG A 532 14.88 -4.88 24.66
N ARG A 533 15.31 -3.94 23.80
CA ARG A 533 14.62 -2.63 23.63
C ARG A 533 13.17 -2.79 23.21
N PHE A 534 12.88 -3.70 22.28
CA PHE A 534 11.51 -3.96 21.85
C PHE A 534 10.61 -4.46 22.99
N VAL A 535 11.12 -5.39 23.81
CA VAL A 535 10.37 -5.91 24.97
C VAL A 535 10.21 -4.83 26.05
N GLU A 536 11.23 -4.00 26.30
CA GLU A 536 11.16 -2.86 27.23
C GLU A 536 10.13 -1.78 26.80
N GLU A 537 10.02 -1.50 25.49
CA GLU A 537 8.99 -0.58 24.98
C GLU A 537 7.57 -1.15 25.17
N LEU A 538 7.41 -2.45 24.93
CA LEU A 538 6.12 -3.12 25.03
C LEU A 538 5.69 -3.39 26.48
N SER A 539 6.66 -3.65 27.36
CA SER A 539 6.43 -3.80 28.80
C SER A 539 5.89 -2.51 29.41
N GLY A 540 6.32 -1.34 28.91
CA GLY A 540 5.74 -0.05 29.29
C GLY A 540 4.25 0.08 28.93
N ALA A 541 3.84 -0.38 27.74
CA ALA A 541 2.43 -0.40 27.35
C ALA A 541 1.60 -1.39 28.17
N ALA A 542 2.17 -2.56 28.48
CA ALA A 542 1.54 -3.55 29.35
C ALA A 542 1.38 -3.03 30.79
N ALA A 543 2.39 -2.36 31.34
CA ALA A 543 2.35 -1.75 32.66
C ALA A 543 1.23 -0.71 32.79
N VAL A 544 1.08 0.18 31.79
CA VAL A 544 -0.02 1.16 31.77
C VAL A 544 -1.40 0.48 31.72
N ALA A 545 -1.54 -0.61 30.97
CA ALA A 545 -2.79 -1.35 30.90
C ALA A 545 -3.11 -2.09 32.22
N ILE A 546 -2.10 -2.68 32.86
CA ILE A 546 -2.21 -3.30 34.20
C ILE A 546 -2.68 -2.25 35.20
N GLU A 547 -2.00 -1.11 35.28
CA GLU A 547 -2.33 0.02 36.16
C GLU A 547 -3.77 0.49 35.93
N THR A 548 -4.17 0.66 34.66
CA THR A 548 -5.52 1.12 34.31
C THR A 548 -6.59 0.12 34.76
N ARG A 549 -6.35 -1.20 34.58
CA ARG A 549 -7.30 -2.24 35.04
C ARG A 549 -7.39 -2.31 36.55
N GLN A 550 -6.26 -2.30 37.25
CA GLN A 550 -6.23 -2.28 38.71
C GLN A 550 -6.93 -1.04 39.28
N LEU A 551 -6.75 0.13 38.64
CA LEU A 551 -7.43 1.36 39.05
C LEU A 551 -8.96 1.27 38.88
N ILE A 552 -9.44 0.72 37.76
CA ILE A 552 -10.88 0.52 37.52
C ILE A 552 -11.46 -0.44 38.57
N GLU A 553 -10.79 -1.55 38.85
CA GLU A 553 -11.21 -2.53 39.87
C GLU A 553 -11.20 -1.94 41.28
N ALA A 554 -10.18 -1.13 41.61
CA ALA A 554 -10.12 -0.43 42.89
C ALA A 554 -11.25 0.60 43.04
N GLN A 555 -11.56 1.35 41.98
CA GLN A 555 -12.69 2.29 41.98
C GLN A 555 -14.03 1.57 42.15
N GLN A 556 -14.24 0.44 41.47
CA GLN A 556 -15.45 -0.36 41.62
C GLN A 556 -15.59 -0.92 43.04
N ARG A 557 -14.51 -1.47 43.62
CA ARG A 557 -14.50 -1.94 45.01
C ARG A 557 -14.79 -0.83 46.01
N LEU A 558 -14.24 0.36 45.79
CA LEU A 558 -14.51 1.52 46.64
C LEU A 558 -15.98 1.94 46.55
N LEU A 559 -16.56 1.99 45.34
CA LEU A 559 -17.97 2.30 45.14
C LEU A 559 -18.88 1.28 45.84
N ASP A 560 -18.61 -0.02 45.68
CA ASP A 560 -19.36 -1.09 46.34
C ASP A 560 -19.29 -0.98 47.86
N ALA A 561 -18.10 -0.67 48.41
CA ALA A 561 -17.92 -0.46 49.84
C ALA A 561 -18.68 0.78 50.34
N MET A 562 -18.70 1.87 49.57
CA MET A 562 -19.47 3.07 49.90
C MET A 562 -20.98 2.83 49.86
N ILE A 563 -21.48 2.07 48.88
CA ILE A 563 -22.90 1.70 48.77
C ILE A 563 -23.32 0.89 50.00
N LYS A 564 -22.53 -0.13 50.36
CA LYS A 564 -22.78 -0.94 51.57
C LYS A 564 -22.76 -0.08 52.83
N LEU A 565 -21.74 0.77 52.99
CA LEU A 565 -21.64 1.66 54.15
C LEU A 565 -22.86 2.59 54.26
N LEU A 566 -23.35 3.15 53.14
CA LEU A 566 -24.56 3.98 53.14
C LEU A 566 -25.78 3.16 53.55
N ALA A 567 -25.97 1.98 52.95
CA ALA A 567 -27.06 1.07 53.30
C ALA A 567 -27.04 0.69 54.78
N ASP A 568 -25.88 0.30 55.32
CA ASP A 568 -25.69 -0.03 56.73
C ASP A 568 -25.98 1.17 57.64
N ALA A 569 -25.57 2.39 57.23
CA ALA A 569 -25.85 3.61 57.99
C ALA A 569 -27.34 3.98 57.99
N ILE A 570 -28.06 3.73 56.90
CA ILE A 570 -29.52 3.89 56.83
C ILE A 570 -30.19 2.89 57.76
N ASP A 571 -29.77 1.62 57.69
CA ASP A 571 -30.29 0.54 58.54
C ASP A 571 -30.00 0.79 60.03
N ALA A 572 -28.88 1.44 60.37
CA ALA A 572 -28.52 1.78 61.74
C ALA A 572 -29.26 3.00 62.30
N LYS A 573 -29.76 3.91 61.44
CA LYS A 573 -30.48 5.12 61.87
C LYS A 573 -31.81 4.80 62.54
N SER A 574 -32.41 3.67 62.20
CA SER A 574 -33.68 3.22 62.78
C SER A 574 -33.44 1.82 63.38
N PRO A 575 -33.75 1.57 64.67
CA PRO A 575 -33.57 0.25 65.30
C PRO A 575 -34.32 -0.92 64.62
N TYR A 576 -35.08 -0.66 63.55
CA TYR A 576 -36.13 -1.52 62.99
C TYR A 576 -35.81 -2.04 61.57
N THR A 577 -34.61 -1.78 61.07
CA THR A 577 -34.14 -2.13 59.73
C THR A 577 -32.95 -3.11 59.74
N GLY A 578 -32.71 -3.82 60.84
CA GLY A 578 -31.52 -4.66 61.05
C GLY A 578 -31.27 -5.71 59.96
N GLY A 579 -30.56 -5.33 58.89
CA GLY A 579 -30.25 -6.12 57.71
C GLY A 579 -31.32 -6.06 56.61
N HIS A 580 -32.29 -5.15 56.67
CA HIS A 580 -33.33 -4.98 55.64
C HIS A 580 -32.71 -4.56 54.30
N CYS A 581 -31.84 -3.53 54.30
CA CYS A 581 -31.15 -3.09 53.09
C CYS A 581 -30.17 -4.14 52.55
N GLU A 582 -29.81 -5.15 53.35
CA GLU A 582 -29.02 -6.30 52.91
C GLU A 582 -29.87 -7.47 52.37
N ARG A 583 -31.03 -7.76 53.00
CA ARG A 583 -31.89 -8.90 52.65
C ARG A 583 -32.74 -8.65 51.41
N VAL A 584 -33.28 -7.43 51.23
CA VAL A 584 -34.09 -7.09 50.05
C VAL A 584 -33.29 -7.30 48.75
N PRO A 585 -32.04 -6.82 48.59
CA PRO A 585 -31.25 -7.08 47.39
C PRO A 585 -31.00 -8.57 47.11
N GLN A 586 -30.89 -9.39 48.15
CA GLN A 586 -30.68 -10.83 47.99
C GLN A 586 -31.95 -11.52 47.49
N LEU A 587 -33.10 -11.24 48.11
CA LEU A 587 -34.40 -11.73 47.69
C LEU A 587 -34.73 -11.29 46.26
N ALA A 588 -34.51 -10.00 45.96
CA ALA A 588 -34.73 -9.41 44.66
C ALA A 588 -33.84 -10.07 43.58
N GLN A 589 -32.56 -10.36 43.89
CA GLN A 589 -31.67 -11.10 42.99
C GLN A 589 -32.14 -12.54 42.77
N MET A 590 -32.56 -13.26 43.81
CA MET A 590 -33.09 -14.63 43.67
C MET A 590 -34.29 -14.67 42.71
N LEU A 591 -35.24 -13.74 42.87
CA LEU A 591 -36.41 -13.66 42.00
C LEU A 591 -36.05 -13.24 40.57
N LEU A 592 -35.16 -12.26 40.41
CA LEU A 592 -34.69 -11.80 39.10
C LEU A 592 -33.94 -12.91 38.35
N ASP A 593 -33.10 -13.68 39.03
CA ASP A 593 -32.38 -14.81 38.44
C ASP A 593 -33.36 -15.88 37.94
N LYS A 594 -34.44 -16.15 38.68
CA LYS A 594 -35.51 -17.06 38.19
C LYS A 594 -36.25 -16.50 36.98
N ALA A 595 -36.42 -15.19 36.89
CA ALA A 595 -37.03 -14.57 35.72
C ALA A 595 -36.14 -14.69 34.48
N VAL A 596 -34.82 -14.49 34.63
CA VAL A 596 -33.85 -14.64 33.52
C VAL A 596 -33.64 -16.11 33.13
N GLN A 597 -33.80 -17.05 34.05
CA GLN A 597 -33.69 -18.50 33.79
C GLN A 597 -34.98 -19.12 33.23
N ALA A 598 -36.09 -18.38 33.17
CA ALA A 598 -37.34 -18.91 32.69
C ALA A 598 -37.24 -19.27 31.19
N GLU A 599 -37.50 -20.53 30.83
CA GLU A 599 -37.51 -20.97 29.42
C GLU A 599 -38.92 -20.91 28.79
N THR A 600 -39.96 -20.75 29.61
CA THR A 600 -41.37 -20.72 29.20
C THR A 600 -42.16 -19.66 29.99
N GLY A 601 -43.30 -19.22 29.44
CA GLY A 601 -44.13 -18.19 30.07
C GLY A 601 -43.72 -16.75 29.70
N PRO A 602 -44.25 -15.73 30.40
CA PRO A 602 -44.13 -14.32 30.01
C PRO A 602 -42.69 -13.76 30.10
N TYR A 603 -41.78 -14.47 30.77
CA TYR A 603 -40.39 -14.05 30.96
C TYR A 603 -39.39 -14.86 30.12
N ALA A 604 -39.84 -15.74 29.22
CA ALA A 604 -38.96 -16.60 28.42
C ALA A 604 -37.96 -15.82 27.53
N ASP A 605 -38.38 -14.66 27.04
CA ASP A 605 -37.55 -13.78 26.21
C ASP A 605 -36.79 -12.71 27.03
N PHE A 606 -36.93 -12.72 28.36
CA PHE A 606 -36.28 -11.72 29.22
C PHE A 606 -34.82 -12.09 29.47
N ALA A 607 -33.91 -11.21 29.02
CA ALA A 607 -32.49 -11.33 29.27
C ALA A 607 -31.92 -10.05 29.88
N MET A 608 -30.88 -10.19 30.70
CA MET A 608 -30.12 -9.08 31.24
C MET A 608 -28.63 -9.31 31.05
N SER A 609 -27.93 -8.27 30.61
CA SER A 609 -26.48 -8.25 30.61
C SER A 609 -25.91 -8.20 32.04
N GLU A 610 -24.64 -8.59 32.21
CA GLU A 610 -23.96 -8.46 33.52
C GLU A 610 -23.97 -7.02 34.04
N SER A 611 -23.85 -6.05 33.13
CA SER A 611 -23.92 -4.63 33.47
C SER A 611 -25.29 -4.23 34.03
N GLU A 612 -26.38 -4.76 33.46
CA GLU A 612 -27.74 -4.48 33.94
C GLU A 612 -28.03 -5.19 35.26
N ARG A 613 -27.48 -6.40 35.46
CA ARG A 613 -27.54 -7.11 36.76
C ARG A 613 -26.82 -6.32 37.85
N TYR A 614 -25.66 -5.75 37.54
CA TYR A 614 -24.94 -4.87 38.48
C TYR A 614 -25.71 -3.57 38.74
N GLU A 615 -26.29 -2.94 37.70
CA GLU A 615 -27.18 -1.76 37.84
C GLU A 615 -28.34 -2.05 38.80
N PHE A 616 -29.01 -3.18 38.60
CA PHE A 616 -30.09 -3.64 39.48
C PHE A 616 -29.62 -3.85 40.92
N ARG A 617 -28.48 -4.50 41.11
CA ARG A 617 -27.89 -4.73 42.44
C ARG A 617 -27.66 -3.41 43.16
N VAL A 618 -27.00 -2.44 42.52
CA VAL A 618 -26.74 -1.12 43.10
C VAL A 618 -28.04 -0.42 43.47
N ALA A 619 -29.05 -0.47 42.58
CA ALA A 619 -30.36 0.12 42.86
C ALA A 619 -31.07 -0.54 44.04
N ALA A 620 -31.00 -1.87 44.15
CA ALA A 620 -31.61 -2.61 45.24
C ALA A 620 -30.98 -2.24 46.59
N TRP A 621 -29.66 -2.09 46.68
CA TRP A 621 -28.98 -1.66 47.91
C TRP A 621 -29.34 -0.21 48.32
N LEU A 622 -29.72 0.63 47.36
CA LEU A 622 -30.00 2.06 47.58
C LEU A 622 -31.49 2.42 47.57
N HIS A 623 -32.40 1.43 47.47
CA HIS A 623 -33.84 1.66 47.31
C HIS A 623 -34.42 2.55 48.42
N ASP A 624 -33.90 2.39 49.63
CA ASP A 624 -34.37 3.09 50.83
C ASP A 624 -33.49 4.26 51.29
N CYS A 625 -32.54 4.72 50.45
CA CYS A 625 -31.60 5.74 50.89
C CYS A 625 -32.22 7.07 51.32
N GLY A 626 -33.41 7.41 50.83
CA GLY A 626 -34.14 8.59 51.27
C GLY A 626 -34.63 8.53 52.72
N LYS A 627 -34.71 7.36 53.37
CA LYS A 627 -35.09 7.23 54.80
C LYS A 627 -34.12 7.97 55.73
N ILE A 628 -32.91 8.32 55.26
CA ILE A 628 -31.99 9.20 55.98
C ILE A 628 -32.59 10.58 56.30
N THR A 629 -33.60 11.02 55.55
CA THR A 629 -34.30 12.30 55.77
C THR A 629 -35.59 12.18 56.57
N SER A 630 -36.12 10.97 56.72
CA SER A 630 -37.36 10.71 57.45
C SER A 630 -37.17 10.93 58.96
N PRO A 631 -38.06 11.66 59.65
CA PRO A 631 -38.01 11.81 61.10
C PRO A 631 -38.32 10.48 61.81
N GLU A 632 -37.45 10.06 62.71
CA GLU A 632 -37.57 8.79 63.48
C GLU A 632 -38.92 8.70 64.20
N TYR A 633 -39.29 9.75 64.94
CA TYR A 633 -40.56 9.79 65.68
C TYR A 633 -41.83 9.67 64.82
N VAL A 634 -41.75 9.88 63.50
CA VAL A 634 -42.87 9.66 62.57
C VAL A 634 -42.89 8.21 62.09
N VAL A 635 -41.72 7.65 61.78
CA VAL A 635 -41.57 6.25 61.34
C VAL A 635 -41.99 5.29 62.47
N ASP A 636 -41.66 5.66 63.71
CA ASP A 636 -41.78 4.79 64.89
C ASP A 636 -42.97 5.14 65.79
N LYS A 637 -43.86 5.98 65.26
CA LYS A 637 -45.01 6.52 65.98
C LYS A 637 -45.95 5.41 66.46
N ALA A 638 -45.87 5.09 67.75
CA ALA A 638 -46.61 3.99 68.36
C ALA A 638 -48.02 4.39 68.82
N THR A 639 -48.26 5.68 69.10
CA THR A 639 -49.58 6.20 69.51
C THR A 639 -49.96 7.49 68.78
N LYS A 640 -51.26 7.82 68.71
CA LYS A 640 -51.78 8.93 67.90
C LYS A 640 -51.26 10.31 68.31
N LEU A 641 -51.08 10.56 69.60
CA LEU A 641 -50.56 11.82 70.17
C LEU A 641 -49.03 11.86 70.29
N GLU A 642 -48.34 10.86 69.77
CA GLU A 642 -46.89 10.79 69.85
C GLU A 642 -46.22 11.71 68.83
N THR A 643 -45.29 12.49 69.34
CA THR A 643 -44.34 13.28 68.57
C THR A 643 -42.95 12.79 68.99
N LEU A 644 -42.01 13.66 69.37
CA LEU A 644 -40.79 13.23 70.07
C LEU A 644 -41.07 12.57 71.43
N TYR A 645 -42.25 12.81 72.00
CA TYR A 645 -42.78 12.11 73.17
C TYR A 645 -44.31 11.97 73.06
N ASN A 646 -44.89 11.11 73.89
CA ASN A 646 -46.33 10.90 73.93
C ASN A 646 -47.05 12.01 74.71
N ARG A 647 -47.82 12.85 74.01
CA ARG A 647 -48.54 13.98 74.63
C ARG A 647 -49.77 13.57 75.46
N ILE A 648 -50.09 12.28 75.55
CA ILE A 648 -51.14 11.80 76.47
C ILE A 648 -50.87 12.18 77.93
N HIS A 649 -49.61 12.39 78.31
CA HIS A 649 -49.24 12.82 79.65
C HIS A 649 -49.72 14.23 79.98
N GLU A 650 -49.75 15.14 79.02
CA GLU A 650 -50.31 16.48 79.19
C GLU A 650 -51.82 16.43 79.36
N VAL A 651 -52.48 15.64 78.51
CA VAL A 651 -53.92 15.42 78.60
C VAL A 651 -54.28 14.82 79.96
N ARG A 652 -53.52 13.81 80.41
CA ARG A 652 -53.67 13.22 81.75
C ARG A 652 -53.53 14.29 82.84
N MET A 653 -52.53 15.15 82.76
CA MET A 653 -52.35 16.23 83.73
C MET A 653 -53.57 17.17 83.78
N ARG A 654 -54.18 17.50 82.64
CA ARG A 654 -55.42 18.31 82.62
C ARG A 654 -56.61 17.58 83.27
N PHE A 655 -56.72 16.26 83.12
CA PHE A 655 -57.71 15.46 83.86
C PHE A 655 -57.43 15.45 85.38
N GLU A 656 -56.16 15.37 85.79
CA GLU A 656 -55.78 15.48 87.22
C GLU A 656 -56.13 16.87 87.78
N VAL A 657 -55.97 17.94 87.00
CA VAL A 657 -56.41 19.30 87.38
C VAL A 657 -57.92 19.34 87.56
N LEU A 658 -58.71 18.81 86.62
CA LEU A 658 -60.18 18.73 86.77
C LEU A 658 -60.60 17.91 87.98
N TRP A 659 -59.85 16.87 88.32
CA TRP A 659 -60.08 16.10 89.54
C TRP A 659 -59.84 16.97 90.79
N ARG A 660 -58.73 17.72 90.83
CA ARG A 660 -58.44 18.65 91.94
C ARG A 660 -59.48 19.76 92.03
N ASP A 661 -59.92 20.31 90.91
CA ASP A 661 -60.98 21.33 90.86
C ASP A 661 -62.31 20.81 91.42
N ALA A 662 -62.64 19.54 91.18
CA ALA A 662 -63.80 18.90 91.77
C ALA A 662 -63.69 18.78 93.30
N GLU A 663 -62.52 18.40 93.82
CA GLU A 663 -62.26 18.37 95.27
C GLU A 663 -62.32 19.78 95.89
N LEU A 664 -61.76 20.79 95.20
CA LEU A 664 -61.84 22.18 95.62
C LEU A 664 -63.29 22.66 95.67
N ALA A 665 -64.10 22.36 94.65
CA ALA A 665 -65.52 22.70 94.63
C ALA A 665 -66.29 22.03 95.79
N TYR A 666 -65.97 20.78 96.12
CA TYR A 666 -66.51 20.09 97.28
C TYR A 666 -66.17 20.81 98.59
N TRP A 667 -64.89 21.13 98.82
CA TRP A 667 -64.46 21.79 100.07
C TRP A 667 -64.98 23.23 100.18
N GLN A 668 -65.02 23.97 99.08
CA GLN A 668 -65.63 25.31 99.04
C GLN A 668 -67.13 25.25 99.31
N GLY A 669 -67.84 24.30 98.72
CA GLY A 669 -69.26 24.06 98.99
C GLY A 669 -69.54 23.71 100.44
N LEU A 670 -68.67 22.88 101.05
CA LEU A 670 -68.78 22.52 102.46
C LEU A 670 -68.49 23.73 103.37
N ALA A 671 -67.47 24.53 103.04
CA ALA A 671 -67.13 25.76 103.77
C ALA A 671 -68.23 26.83 103.67
N ALA A 672 -68.97 26.87 102.55
CA ALA A 672 -70.14 27.72 102.36
C ALA A 672 -71.42 27.22 103.06
N GLY A 673 -71.35 26.10 103.80
CA GLY A 673 -72.47 25.54 104.56
C GLY A 673 -73.36 24.57 103.78
N GLY A 674 -72.90 24.03 102.65
CA GLY A 674 -73.64 23.05 101.86
C GLY A 674 -73.78 21.67 102.54
N ASP A 675 -74.75 20.87 102.06
CA ASP A 675 -74.96 19.51 102.56
C ASP A 675 -73.81 18.57 102.20
N ARG A 676 -73.19 17.97 103.22
CA ARG A 676 -72.05 17.07 103.05
C ARG A 676 -72.38 15.86 102.18
N GLN A 677 -73.55 15.23 102.36
CA GLN A 677 -73.88 14.01 101.62
C GLN A 677 -74.13 14.30 100.13
N GLY A 678 -74.88 15.35 99.81
CA GLY A 678 -75.12 15.78 98.43
C GLY A 678 -73.84 16.21 97.72
N LEU A 679 -72.97 16.98 98.39
CA LEU A 679 -71.69 17.40 97.83
C LEU A 679 -70.73 16.23 97.61
N GLN A 680 -70.67 15.28 98.55
CA GLN A 680 -69.82 14.09 98.42
C GLN A 680 -70.29 13.20 97.26
N ARG A 681 -71.59 12.98 97.11
CA ARG A 681 -72.14 12.21 95.97
C ARG A 681 -71.84 12.89 94.63
N THR A 682 -71.91 14.22 94.58
CA THR A 682 -71.59 14.99 93.37
C THR A 682 -70.11 14.83 92.99
N LEU A 683 -69.21 14.91 93.99
CA LEU A 683 -67.79 14.67 93.80
C LEU A 683 -67.52 13.26 93.26
N GLU A 684 -68.07 12.24 93.91
CA GLU A 684 -67.89 10.83 93.52
C GLU A 684 -68.38 10.54 92.10
N LEU A 685 -69.55 11.08 91.72
CA LEU A 685 -70.08 10.93 90.35
C LEU A 685 -69.20 11.62 89.31
N TYR A 686 -68.72 12.82 89.60
CA TYR A 686 -67.87 13.56 88.67
C TYR A 686 -66.49 12.91 88.52
N GLN A 687 -65.90 12.43 89.62
CA GLN A 687 -64.66 11.67 89.63
C GLN A 687 -64.75 10.37 88.83
N ALA A 688 -65.84 9.61 89.00
CA ALA A 688 -66.09 8.41 88.20
C ALA A 688 -66.23 8.73 86.70
N GLN A 689 -66.89 9.84 86.36
CA GLN A 689 -67.01 10.29 84.98
C GLN A 689 -65.65 10.68 84.38
N LEU A 690 -64.81 11.40 85.11
CA LEU A 690 -63.45 11.76 84.63
C LEU A 690 -62.59 10.52 84.38
N GLN A 691 -62.69 9.48 85.21
CA GLN A 691 -61.96 8.21 85.00
C GLN A 691 -62.41 7.48 83.73
N ASP A 692 -63.73 7.35 83.50
CA ASP A 692 -64.28 6.73 82.29
C ASP A 692 -63.85 7.49 81.03
N GLU A 693 -63.95 8.82 81.06
CA GLU A 693 -63.59 9.66 79.93
C GLU A 693 -62.10 9.62 79.62
N PHE A 694 -61.22 9.68 80.64
CA PHE A 694 -59.78 9.53 80.42
C PHE A 694 -59.43 8.14 79.90
N ALA A 695 -60.06 7.07 80.42
CA ALA A 695 -59.85 5.72 79.93
C ALA A 695 -60.21 5.60 78.44
N PHE A 696 -61.30 6.24 78.01
CA PHE A 696 -61.67 6.31 76.60
C PHE A 696 -60.65 7.07 75.75
N VAL A 697 -60.19 8.25 76.20
CA VAL A 697 -59.14 9.03 75.52
C VAL A 697 -57.82 8.24 75.42
N ALA A 698 -57.43 7.55 76.49
CA ALA A 698 -56.23 6.71 76.53
C ALA A 698 -56.33 5.53 75.56
N LYS A 699 -57.51 4.88 75.47
CA LYS A 699 -57.77 3.83 74.48
C LYS A 699 -57.68 4.39 73.05
N ALA A 700 -58.28 5.55 72.79
CA ALA A 700 -58.22 6.19 71.48
C ALA A 700 -56.79 6.48 71.04
N ASN A 701 -55.90 6.86 71.96
CA ASN A 701 -54.50 7.16 71.67
C ASN A 701 -53.69 5.96 71.13
N ILE A 702 -54.05 4.72 71.48
CA ILE A 702 -53.27 3.52 71.09
C ILE A 702 -53.34 3.25 69.57
N GLY A 703 -54.45 3.59 68.90
CA GLY A 703 -54.56 3.50 67.43
C GLY A 703 -54.72 2.09 66.85
N GLY A 704 -55.11 1.09 67.66
CA GLY A 704 -55.25 -0.30 67.23
C GLY A 704 -56.56 -0.66 66.50
N GLU A 705 -57.71 -0.17 66.97
CA GLU A 705 -59.04 -0.51 66.42
C GLU A 705 -59.58 0.59 65.48
N PHE A 706 -60.51 0.22 64.59
CA PHE A 706 -61.20 1.19 63.74
C PHE A 706 -62.10 2.10 64.59
N MET A 707 -61.96 3.41 64.43
CA MET A 707 -62.76 4.40 65.16
C MET A 707 -64.06 4.71 64.43
N GLN A 708 -65.20 4.52 65.11
CA GLN A 708 -66.52 4.82 64.56
C GLN A 708 -66.85 6.30 64.68
N ASP A 709 -67.87 6.76 63.95
CA ASP A 709 -68.33 8.16 64.02
C ASP A 709 -68.76 8.55 65.44
N GLU A 710 -69.45 7.63 66.15
CA GLU A 710 -69.86 7.81 67.54
C GLU A 710 -68.67 8.01 68.50
N ASP A 711 -67.55 7.34 68.25
CA ASP A 711 -66.34 7.47 69.06
C ASP A 711 -65.70 8.86 68.89
N VAL A 712 -65.69 9.37 67.65
CA VAL A 712 -65.20 10.72 67.33
C VAL A 712 -66.09 11.77 67.97
N GLU A 713 -67.41 11.62 67.90
CA GLU A 713 -68.35 12.51 68.59
C GLU A 713 -68.19 12.49 70.12
N ARG A 714 -67.93 11.32 70.71
CA ARG A 714 -67.61 11.21 72.14
C ARG A 714 -66.32 11.94 72.49
N LEU A 715 -65.26 11.81 71.69
CA LEU A 715 -64.01 12.57 71.89
C LEU A 715 -64.24 14.08 71.84
N GLN A 716 -65.04 14.56 70.87
CA GLN A 716 -65.36 15.99 70.75
C GLN A 716 -66.12 16.49 71.98
N ARG A 717 -67.09 15.73 72.50
CA ARG A 717 -67.81 16.08 73.74
C ARG A 717 -66.88 16.15 74.95
N ILE A 718 -65.99 15.17 75.11
CA ILE A 718 -64.98 15.18 76.19
C ILE A 718 -64.05 16.39 76.04
N GLY A 719 -63.60 16.68 74.82
CA GLY A 719 -62.71 17.79 74.51
C GLY A 719 -63.29 19.17 74.84
N GLN A 720 -64.62 19.33 74.81
CA GLN A 720 -65.32 20.58 75.13
C GLN A 720 -65.32 20.95 76.62
N ARG A 721 -64.97 20.01 77.52
CA ARG A 721 -64.79 20.31 78.94
C ARG A 721 -63.80 21.46 79.12
N ARG A 722 -64.02 22.31 80.12
CA ARG A 722 -63.19 23.47 80.39
C ARG A 722 -62.31 23.25 81.60
N TRP A 723 -61.06 23.66 81.49
CA TRP A 723 -60.10 23.74 82.59
C TRP A 723 -59.44 25.11 82.56
N GLN A 724 -58.94 25.57 83.72
CA GLN A 724 -58.42 26.92 83.86
C GLN A 724 -56.89 26.96 83.82
N ARG A 725 -56.34 27.77 82.91
CA ARG A 725 -54.90 28.04 82.82
C ARG A 725 -54.55 29.37 83.47
N HIS A 726 -53.56 29.33 84.37
CA HIS A 726 -53.04 30.50 85.11
C HIS A 726 -51.66 30.98 84.64
N PHE A 727 -50.96 30.18 83.85
CA PHE A 727 -49.60 30.47 83.38
C PHE A 727 -49.58 30.73 81.88
N ASP A 728 -48.76 31.68 81.44
CA ASP A 728 -48.58 31.98 80.02
C ASP A 728 -47.88 30.81 79.31
N ASP A 729 -48.51 30.29 78.27
CA ASP A 729 -48.06 29.17 77.45
C ASP A 729 -46.99 29.57 76.43
N ARG A 730 -46.62 30.85 76.40
CA ARG A 730 -45.53 31.39 75.57
C ARG A 730 -44.22 31.52 76.33
N LEU A 731 -44.17 31.23 77.63
CA LEU A 731 -42.95 31.29 78.42
C LEU A 731 -42.18 29.97 78.36
N GLY A 732 -40.87 30.05 78.07
CA GLY A 732 -39.97 28.89 78.06
C GLY A 732 -40.01 28.04 76.78
N ILE A 733 -40.66 28.52 75.72
CA ILE A 733 -40.74 27.84 74.41
C ILE A 733 -39.53 28.18 73.51
N SER A 734 -39.30 27.38 72.49
CA SER A 734 -38.23 27.62 71.50
C SER A 734 -38.57 28.78 70.54
N ARG A 735 -37.56 29.35 69.87
CA ARG A 735 -37.77 30.38 68.83
C ARG A 735 -38.68 29.91 67.70
N ASP A 736 -38.61 28.64 67.34
CA ASP A 736 -39.45 28.05 66.30
C ASP A 736 -40.91 27.96 66.75
N GLU A 737 -41.17 27.75 68.03
CA GLU A 737 -42.51 27.77 68.62
C GLU A 737 -43.02 29.21 68.79
N GLU A 738 -42.18 30.16 69.21
CA GLU A 738 -42.53 31.60 69.27
C GLU A 738 -43.05 32.11 67.91
N GLN A 739 -42.40 31.68 66.82
CA GLN A 739 -42.83 32.02 65.46
C GLN A 739 -44.21 31.47 65.11
N ARG A 740 -44.64 30.35 65.71
CA ARG A 740 -46.01 29.81 65.50
C ARG A 740 -47.08 30.69 66.14
N PHE A 741 -46.72 31.43 67.18
CA PHE A 741 -47.58 32.44 67.80
C PHE A 741 -47.51 33.81 67.10
N ALA A 742 -46.71 33.96 66.04
CA ALA A 742 -46.58 35.23 65.32
C ALA A 742 -47.92 35.64 64.70
N GLY A 743 -48.44 36.80 65.12
CA GLY A 743 -49.75 37.31 64.69
C GLY A 743 -50.92 36.95 65.61
N LEU A 744 -50.70 36.14 66.66
CA LEU A 744 -51.70 35.85 67.69
C LEU A 744 -51.47 36.74 68.92
N ALA A 745 -52.49 37.50 69.34
CA ALA A 745 -52.43 38.29 70.56
C ALA A 745 -52.36 37.39 71.82
N PRO A 746 -51.56 37.75 72.86
CA PRO A 746 -51.57 37.04 74.13
C PRO A 746 -52.96 37.05 74.77
N VAL A 747 -53.37 35.93 75.35
CA VAL A 747 -54.68 35.80 76.00
C VAL A 747 -54.56 36.23 77.47
N PRO A 748 -55.51 37.04 78.02
CA PRO A 748 -55.47 37.44 79.42
C PRO A 748 -55.64 36.24 80.35
N LEU A 749 -54.86 36.20 81.43
CA LEU A 749 -54.88 35.12 82.43
C LEU A 749 -55.64 35.55 83.71
N PRO A 750 -56.34 34.63 84.41
CA PRO A 750 -56.57 33.23 84.04
C PRO A 750 -57.56 33.08 82.88
N VAL A 751 -57.42 32.01 82.09
CA VAL A 751 -58.28 31.71 80.93
C VAL A 751 -58.87 30.30 81.01
N GLU A 752 -60.12 30.15 80.60
CA GLU A 752 -60.81 28.87 80.43
C GLU A 752 -60.52 28.26 79.05
N GLU A 753 -59.89 27.10 79.02
CA GLU A 753 -59.50 26.41 77.78
C GLU A 753 -60.24 25.07 77.64
N PRO A 754 -60.56 24.63 76.42
CA PRO A 754 -61.05 23.27 76.20
C PRO A 754 -59.99 22.23 76.62
N LEU A 755 -60.47 21.09 77.11
CA LEU A 755 -59.65 19.98 77.62
C LEU A 755 -58.77 19.38 76.50
N LEU A 756 -59.35 19.23 75.31
CA LEU A 756 -58.67 18.82 74.08
C LEU A 756 -58.87 19.89 73.01
N ALA A 757 -57.80 20.28 72.32
CA ALA A 757 -57.85 21.39 71.37
C ALA A 757 -57.04 21.16 70.09
N ASP A 758 -57.63 21.56 68.96
CA ASP A 758 -56.92 21.75 67.69
C ASP A 758 -56.67 23.26 67.49
N ARG A 759 -55.53 23.74 68.01
CA ARG A 759 -55.16 25.15 67.98
C ARG A 759 -54.42 25.51 66.69
N ASP A 760 -54.31 26.81 66.38
CA ASP A 760 -53.62 27.28 65.18
C ASP A 760 -52.13 27.00 65.23
N GLU A 761 -51.50 27.15 66.40
CA GLU A 761 -50.09 26.86 66.65
C GLU A 761 -49.74 25.36 66.52
N HIS A 762 -50.74 24.47 66.52
CA HIS A 762 -50.54 23.04 66.25
C HIS A 762 -50.30 22.76 64.76
N ARG A 763 -50.67 23.68 63.86
CA ARG A 763 -50.55 23.51 62.41
C ARG A 763 -49.27 24.19 61.91
N VAL A 764 -48.32 23.41 61.41
CA VAL A 764 -47.04 23.90 60.92
C VAL A 764 -47.09 24.06 59.39
N PRO A 765 -46.99 25.28 58.83
CA PRO A 765 -47.01 25.48 57.39
C PRO A 765 -45.71 25.03 56.71
N TRP A 766 -45.75 24.73 55.41
CA TRP A 766 -44.57 24.27 54.64
C TRP A 766 -43.41 25.26 54.52
N GLY A 767 -43.69 26.56 54.64
CA GLY A 767 -42.67 27.60 54.50
C GLY A 767 -41.87 27.50 53.18
N PRO A 768 -40.59 27.93 53.15
CA PRO A 768 -39.76 27.93 51.94
C PRO A 768 -39.29 26.52 51.52
N ARG A 769 -39.35 25.53 52.41
CA ARG A 769 -38.87 24.15 52.18
C ARG A 769 -39.96 23.20 51.66
N LYS A 770 -40.99 23.75 51.00
CA LYS A 770 -42.08 22.97 50.39
C LYS A 770 -41.53 22.04 49.29
N PRO A 771 -41.71 20.70 49.40
CA PRO A 771 -41.14 19.75 48.46
C PRO A 771 -41.84 19.80 47.10
N PRO A 772 -41.10 19.66 45.98
CA PRO A 772 -41.64 19.83 44.63
C PRO A 772 -42.24 18.51 44.10
N VAL A 773 -43.32 18.05 44.73
CA VAL A 773 -43.89 16.71 44.48
C VAL A 773 -45.20 16.69 43.70
N THR A 774 -45.81 17.86 43.48
CA THR A 774 -47.04 17.98 42.70
C THR A 774 -46.72 18.11 41.22
N ARG A 775 -47.59 17.57 40.37
CA ARG A 775 -47.42 17.58 38.91
C ARG A 775 -47.22 18.97 38.30
N ASP A 776 -47.90 19.98 38.85
CA ASP A 776 -47.87 21.35 38.33
C ASP A 776 -46.75 22.22 38.92
N ASP A 777 -45.88 21.68 39.80
CA ASP A 777 -44.76 22.44 40.37
C ASP A 777 -43.60 22.53 39.36
N PRO A 778 -43.17 23.72 38.92
CA PRO A 778 -42.09 23.85 37.93
C PRO A 778 -40.73 23.36 38.44
N ARG A 779 -40.57 23.19 39.76
CA ARG A 779 -39.35 22.63 40.38
C ARG A 779 -39.33 21.10 40.34
N ASN A 780 -40.46 20.46 40.00
CA ASN A 780 -40.58 19.01 39.88
C ASN A 780 -39.98 18.51 38.56
N LEU A 781 -38.67 18.24 38.58
CA LEU A 781 -37.93 17.77 37.41
C LEU A 781 -38.00 16.25 37.22
N TRP A 782 -38.61 15.53 38.16
CA TRP A 782 -38.57 14.06 38.25
C TRP A 782 -39.89 13.39 37.89
N GLY A 783 -40.93 14.16 37.60
CA GLY A 783 -42.24 13.66 37.19
C GLY A 783 -43.11 13.15 38.34
N PHE A 784 -42.96 13.69 39.55
CA PHE A 784 -43.78 13.31 40.70
C PHE A 784 -45.25 13.74 40.55
N ASP A 785 -46.17 12.93 41.07
CA ASP A 785 -47.60 13.20 41.16
C ASP A 785 -48.16 12.75 42.52
N MET A 786 -47.70 13.42 43.58
CA MET A 786 -48.15 13.16 44.95
C MET A 786 -49.15 14.23 45.42
N ARG A 787 -50.11 13.80 46.25
CA ARG A 787 -50.98 14.73 46.97
C ARG A 787 -50.21 15.32 48.15
N LEU A 788 -49.92 16.62 48.06
CA LEU A 788 -49.27 17.36 49.15
C LEU A 788 -50.32 17.78 50.20
N PRO A 789 -50.12 17.45 51.50
CA PRO A 789 -50.97 17.95 52.58
C PRO A 789 -50.92 19.48 52.71
N ALA A 790 -51.96 20.07 53.31
CA ALA A 790 -52.06 21.52 53.46
C ALA A 790 -50.93 22.10 54.33
N ASN A 791 -50.56 21.37 55.38
CA ASN A 791 -49.51 21.72 56.33
C ASN A 791 -48.32 20.75 56.21
N ALA A 792 -47.15 21.16 56.71
CA ALA A 792 -45.99 20.27 56.82
C ALA A 792 -46.16 19.26 57.97
N SER A 793 -46.78 19.70 59.07
CA SER A 793 -47.13 18.87 60.23
C SER A 793 -48.40 19.40 60.89
N ASN A 794 -49.18 18.52 61.53
CA ASN A 794 -50.36 18.90 62.31
C ASN A 794 -50.40 18.15 63.65
N HIS A 795 -50.20 18.89 64.73
CA HIS A 795 -50.14 18.37 66.11
C HIS A 795 -51.46 18.55 66.88
N GLY A 796 -52.59 18.77 66.20
CA GLY A 796 -53.90 18.91 66.83
C GLY A 796 -54.28 17.68 67.67
N GLU A 797 -54.74 17.89 68.90
CA GLU A 797 -55.05 16.77 69.80
C GLU A 797 -56.28 15.99 69.34
N LEU A 798 -57.35 16.69 68.97
CA LEU A 798 -58.57 16.06 68.47
C LEU A 798 -58.34 15.51 67.07
N TYR A 799 -57.64 16.25 66.21
CA TYR A 799 -57.25 15.79 64.87
C TYR A 799 -56.52 14.45 64.92
N ASN A 800 -55.51 14.34 65.79
CA ASN A 800 -54.73 13.11 65.92
C ASN A 800 -55.53 12.00 66.63
N LEU A 801 -56.23 12.28 67.73
CA LEU A 801 -57.02 11.23 68.42
C LEU A 801 -58.14 10.65 67.54
N SER A 802 -58.67 11.43 66.60
CA SER A 802 -59.74 11.06 65.67
C SER A 802 -59.26 10.27 64.44
N ILE A 803 -57.96 9.93 64.33
CA ILE A 803 -57.45 9.09 63.24
C ILE A 803 -58.22 7.77 63.24
N ARG A 804 -58.87 7.43 62.12
CA ARG A 804 -59.78 6.27 62.06
C ARG A 804 -59.06 4.92 62.06
N ARG A 805 -57.85 4.85 61.49
CA ARG A 805 -57.09 3.60 61.36
C ARG A 805 -55.59 3.89 61.51
N GLY A 806 -54.96 3.18 62.45
CA GLY A 806 -53.54 3.36 62.76
C GLY A 806 -53.28 4.64 63.55
N THR A 807 -52.02 5.09 63.51
CA THR A 807 -51.50 6.19 64.34
C THR A 807 -51.09 7.43 63.57
N LEU A 808 -51.00 7.33 62.24
CA LEU A 808 -50.48 8.39 61.36
C LEU A 808 -51.59 9.23 60.76
N ASN A 809 -51.45 10.55 60.84
CA ASN A 809 -52.27 11.50 60.09
C ASN A 809 -51.77 11.67 58.63
N ASP A 810 -52.45 12.52 57.85
CA ASP A 810 -52.13 12.74 56.43
C ASP A 810 -50.74 13.36 56.23
N GLU A 811 -50.36 14.33 57.08
CA GLU A 811 -49.04 14.96 57.07
C GLU A 811 -47.92 13.96 57.37
N GLU A 812 -48.08 13.16 58.41
CA GLU A 812 -47.13 12.11 58.82
C GLU A 812 -47.01 11.00 57.79
N ARG A 813 -48.14 10.56 57.20
CA ARG A 813 -48.13 9.59 56.11
C ARG A 813 -47.39 10.13 54.88
N PHE A 814 -47.59 11.40 54.55
CA PHE A 814 -46.83 12.05 53.48
C PHE A 814 -45.33 12.05 53.81
N LYS A 815 -44.94 12.35 55.06
CA LYS A 815 -43.54 12.31 55.51
C LYS A 815 -42.92 10.92 55.42
N ILE A 816 -43.68 9.87 55.69
CA ILE A 816 -43.21 8.50 55.42
C ILE A 816 -43.01 8.32 53.92
N ASN A 817 -44.01 8.61 53.09
CA ASN A 817 -43.90 8.39 51.64
C ASN A 817 -42.83 9.25 50.95
N GLU A 818 -42.49 10.41 51.53
CA GLU A 818 -41.46 11.34 51.05
C GLU A 818 -40.07 10.68 50.96
N HIS A 819 -39.78 9.59 51.67
CA HIS A 819 -38.49 8.90 51.55
C HIS A 819 -38.19 8.46 50.11
N ILE A 820 -39.21 8.06 49.34
CA ILE A 820 -39.01 7.66 47.94
C ILE A 820 -38.70 8.85 47.03
N VAL A 821 -39.32 9.99 47.29
CA VAL A 821 -38.97 11.26 46.64
C VAL A 821 -37.51 11.59 46.91
N GLN A 822 -37.06 11.42 48.16
CA GLN A 822 -35.68 11.71 48.56
C GLN A 822 -34.70 10.71 47.96
N THR A 823 -35.04 9.41 47.89
CA THR A 823 -34.26 8.40 47.16
C THR A 823 -34.01 8.85 45.72
N ILE A 824 -35.06 9.24 44.99
CA ILE A 824 -34.94 9.68 43.59
C ILE A 824 -34.08 10.95 43.48
N ILE A 825 -34.34 11.97 44.32
CA ILE A 825 -33.61 13.23 44.27
C ILE A 825 -32.11 13.02 44.58
N MET A 826 -31.80 12.29 45.65
CA MET A 826 -30.43 12.02 46.08
C MET A 826 -29.66 11.21 45.04
N LEU A 827 -30.24 10.12 44.53
CA LEU A 827 -29.59 9.28 43.54
C LEU A 827 -29.47 9.97 42.18
N SER A 828 -30.44 10.81 41.80
CA SER A 828 -30.34 11.60 40.56
C SER A 828 -29.26 12.68 40.59
N ALA A 829 -28.79 13.08 41.79
CA ALA A 829 -27.69 14.03 41.94
C ALA A 829 -26.31 13.36 41.79
N LEU A 830 -26.22 12.03 41.87
CA LEU A 830 -24.96 11.31 41.74
C LEU A 830 -24.53 11.22 40.26
N PRO A 831 -23.23 11.39 39.95
CA PRO A 831 -22.71 11.32 38.60
C PRO A 831 -22.54 9.87 38.13
N PHE A 832 -23.64 9.12 38.05
CA PHE A 832 -23.60 7.72 37.64
C PHE A 832 -23.04 7.58 36.21
N PRO A 833 -22.18 6.57 35.95
CA PRO A 833 -21.80 6.22 34.59
C PRO A 833 -23.04 5.79 33.79
N ARG A 834 -22.96 5.82 32.46
CA ARG A 834 -24.10 5.54 31.55
C ARG A 834 -24.82 4.21 31.87
N GLN A 835 -24.05 3.22 32.29
CA GLN A 835 -24.52 1.87 32.62
C GLN A 835 -25.27 1.75 33.96
N LEU A 836 -25.24 2.80 34.80
CA LEU A 836 -25.93 2.89 36.09
C LEU A 836 -27.02 3.98 36.09
N ARG A 837 -27.41 4.49 34.91
CA ARG A 837 -28.28 5.66 34.81
C ARG A 837 -29.71 5.39 35.28
N ARG A 838 -30.16 4.13 35.28
CA ARG A 838 -31.51 3.76 35.75
C ARG A 838 -31.58 3.49 37.24
N VAL A 839 -30.46 3.51 37.97
CA VAL A 839 -30.41 3.31 39.42
C VAL A 839 -31.47 4.15 40.16
N PRO A 840 -31.63 5.47 39.92
CA PRO A 840 -32.65 6.26 40.62
C PRO A 840 -34.08 5.81 40.35
N ALA A 841 -34.38 5.31 39.15
CA ALA A 841 -35.72 4.83 38.79
C ALA A 841 -36.00 3.47 39.44
N ILE A 842 -35.09 2.51 39.30
CA ILE A 842 -35.22 1.17 39.90
C ILE A 842 -35.34 1.26 41.42
N ALA A 843 -34.48 2.06 42.05
CA ALA A 843 -34.50 2.31 43.48
C ALA A 843 -35.74 3.09 43.93
N GLY A 844 -36.27 4.00 43.10
CA GLY A 844 -37.32 4.93 43.50
C GLY A 844 -38.74 4.58 43.06
N ASN A 845 -38.94 3.57 42.21
CA ASN A 845 -40.26 3.22 41.70
C ASN A 845 -40.86 1.96 42.38
N HIS A 846 -40.21 1.40 43.42
CA HIS A 846 -40.66 0.16 44.07
C HIS A 846 -41.95 0.32 44.92
N HIS A 847 -42.44 1.54 45.12
CA HIS A 847 -43.76 1.84 45.70
C HIS A 847 -44.84 2.17 44.64
N GLU A 848 -44.49 2.09 43.36
CA GLU A 848 -45.47 2.16 42.29
C GLU A 848 -46.32 0.89 42.26
N ARG A 849 -47.54 1.00 41.74
CA ARG A 849 -48.54 -0.08 41.73
C ARG A 849 -48.99 -0.38 40.31
N MET A 850 -49.36 -1.63 40.04
CA MET A 850 -49.81 -2.06 38.71
C MET A 850 -51.10 -1.37 38.24
N ASP A 851 -51.87 -0.78 39.16
CA ASP A 851 -53.07 0.01 38.88
C ASP A 851 -52.83 1.52 38.71
N GLY A 852 -51.58 2.00 38.80
CA GLY A 852 -51.23 3.41 38.65
C GLY A 852 -51.55 4.27 39.88
N ASN A 853 -52.05 3.69 40.98
CA ASN A 853 -52.34 4.43 42.21
C ASN A 853 -51.17 4.45 43.21
N GLY A 854 -49.98 4.07 42.74
CA GLY A 854 -48.73 4.09 43.51
C GLY A 854 -48.13 5.49 43.66
N TYR A 855 -46.90 5.55 44.17
CA TYR A 855 -46.16 6.80 44.35
C TYR A 855 -44.66 6.57 44.12
N PRO A 856 -43.88 7.61 43.77
CA PRO A 856 -44.23 9.03 43.77
C PRO A 856 -44.72 9.59 42.42
N ARG A 857 -44.69 8.82 41.34
CA ARG A 857 -44.99 9.26 39.96
C ARG A 857 -46.31 8.73 39.41
N ARG A 858 -46.95 7.75 40.07
CA ARG A 858 -48.20 7.10 39.62
C ARG A 858 -48.04 6.37 38.30
N LEU A 859 -46.99 5.55 38.22
CA LEU A 859 -46.69 4.76 37.03
C LEU A 859 -47.61 3.54 36.93
N GLY A 860 -48.11 3.26 35.73
CA GLY A 860 -48.86 2.05 35.42
C GLY A 860 -47.97 0.84 35.10
N GLU A 861 -48.58 -0.33 34.96
CA GLU A 861 -47.93 -1.60 34.62
C GLU A 861 -47.01 -1.52 33.38
N ASP A 862 -47.44 -0.82 32.33
CA ASP A 862 -46.71 -0.65 31.06
C ASP A 862 -45.48 0.28 31.18
N GLN A 863 -45.44 1.10 32.24
CA GLN A 863 -44.34 2.03 32.51
C GLN A 863 -43.30 1.46 33.47
N LEU A 864 -43.62 0.35 34.17
CA LEU A 864 -42.74 -0.30 35.12
C LEU A 864 -41.93 -1.42 34.47
N SER A 865 -40.61 -1.30 34.57
CA SER A 865 -39.69 -2.37 34.21
C SER A 865 -39.86 -3.59 35.13
N LEU A 866 -39.40 -4.74 34.66
CA LEU A 866 -39.42 -5.96 35.47
C LEU A 866 -38.59 -5.79 36.76
N ALA A 867 -37.46 -5.09 36.68
CA ALA A 867 -36.62 -4.77 37.83
C ALA A 867 -37.39 -4.03 38.93
N GLU A 868 -38.15 -3.00 38.57
CA GLU A 868 -38.95 -2.22 39.53
C GLU A 868 -40.05 -3.06 40.17
N ARG A 869 -40.69 -3.95 39.40
CA ARG A 869 -41.71 -4.88 39.89
C ARG A 869 -41.12 -5.95 40.83
N VAL A 870 -39.93 -6.45 40.53
CA VAL A 870 -39.18 -7.37 41.41
C VAL A 870 -38.86 -6.69 42.75
N MET A 871 -38.39 -5.44 42.71
CA MET A 871 -38.09 -4.67 43.93
C MET A 871 -39.33 -4.51 44.81
N ALA A 872 -40.49 -4.17 44.22
CA ALA A 872 -41.73 -4.02 44.97
C ALA A 872 -42.14 -5.30 45.72
N ILE A 873 -42.09 -6.46 45.05
CA ILE A 873 -42.44 -7.75 45.70
C ILE A 873 -41.41 -8.10 46.78
N ALA A 874 -40.12 -7.92 46.50
CA ALA A 874 -39.05 -8.24 47.44
C ALA A 874 -39.14 -7.38 48.72
N ASP A 875 -39.32 -6.06 48.58
CA ASP A 875 -39.46 -5.14 49.70
C ASP A 875 -40.69 -5.48 50.56
N ILE A 876 -41.87 -5.67 49.94
CA ILE A 876 -43.10 -6.00 50.68
C ILE A 876 -42.96 -7.35 51.40
N PHE A 877 -42.41 -8.37 50.75
CA PHE A 877 -42.28 -9.69 51.36
C PHE A 877 -41.30 -9.70 52.52
N GLU A 878 -40.15 -9.05 52.36
CA GLU A 878 -39.17 -8.86 53.43
C GLU A 878 -39.84 -8.14 54.61
N ALA A 879 -40.52 -7.03 54.33
CA ALA A 879 -41.16 -6.21 55.35
C ALA A 879 -42.27 -6.94 56.14
N LEU A 880 -42.96 -7.91 55.53
CA LEU A 880 -43.98 -8.74 56.19
C LEU A 880 -43.36 -9.83 57.07
N THR A 881 -42.20 -10.37 56.67
CA THR A 881 -41.55 -11.51 57.32
C THR A 881 -40.46 -11.10 58.33
N ALA A 882 -40.04 -9.84 58.32
CA ALA A 882 -39.04 -9.26 59.22
C ALA A 882 -39.42 -9.43 60.72
N ALA A 883 -38.52 -10.07 61.48
CA ALA A 883 -38.73 -10.45 62.89
C ALA A 883 -38.06 -9.51 63.92
N ASP A 884 -37.39 -8.49 63.41
CA ASP A 884 -36.66 -7.42 64.09
C ASP A 884 -37.52 -6.16 64.30
N ARG A 885 -38.77 -6.13 63.81
CA ARG A 885 -39.72 -5.01 64.02
C ARG A 885 -40.43 -5.14 65.40
N PRO A 886 -40.19 -4.24 66.38
CA PRO A 886 -40.67 -4.40 67.77
C PRO A 886 -42.16 -4.11 67.96
N TYR A 887 -42.79 -3.44 67.00
CA TYR A 887 -44.21 -3.04 67.09
C TYR A 887 -45.18 -4.07 66.50
N LYS A 888 -44.69 -5.12 65.82
CA LYS A 888 -45.53 -6.15 65.18
C LYS A 888 -44.87 -7.52 65.27
N ALA A 889 -45.64 -8.54 65.62
CA ALA A 889 -45.18 -9.91 65.53
C ALA A 889 -44.83 -10.27 64.06
N PRO A 890 -43.71 -10.96 63.80
CA PRO A 890 -43.38 -11.43 62.47
C PRO A 890 -44.46 -12.36 61.92
N LYS A 891 -44.74 -12.26 60.63
CA LYS A 891 -45.69 -13.15 59.95
C LYS A 891 -45.03 -14.44 59.53
N THR A 892 -45.83 -15.49 59.44
CA THR A 892 -45.41 -16.76 58.83
C THR A 892 -45.36 -16.64 57.30
N LEU A 893 -44.77 -17.64 56.63
CA LEU A 893 -44.75 -17.68 55.16
C LEU A 893 -46.16 -17.70 54.58
N SER A 894 -47.06 -18.52 55.12
CA SER A 894 -48.42 -18.65 54.61
C SER A 894 -49.24 -17.36 54.76
N GLU A 895 -49.07 -16.64 55.87
CA GLU A 895 -49.70 -15.34 56.09
C GLU A 895 -49.18 -14.27 55.13
N SER A 896 -47.86 -14.25 54.91
CA SER A 896 -47.20 -13.28 54.03
C SER A 896 -47.60 -13.50 52.56
N VAL A 897 -47.62 -14.76 52.12
CA VAL A 897 -48.11 -15.13 50.79
C VAL A 897 -49.58 -14.78 50.62
N LYS A 898 -50.44 -15.06 51.61
CA LYS A 898 -51.86 -14.69 51.55
C LYS A 898 -52.05 -13.18 51.34
N ILE A 899 -51.26 -12.35 52.03
CA ILE A 899 -51.31 -10.89 51.87
C ILE A 899 -50.85 -10.50 50.46
N LEU A 900 -49.72 -11.03 49.97
CA LEU A 900 -49.24 -10.75 48.62
C LEU A 900 -50.23 -11.17 47.53
N VAL A 901 -50.91 -12.31 47.68
CA VAL A 901 -51.97 -12.73 46.73
C VAL A 901 -53.15 -11.76 46.75
N SER A 902 -53.57 -11.28 47.93
CA SER A 902 -54.59 -10.23 48.01
C SER A 902 -54.13 -8.95 47.30
N MET A 903 -52.87 -8.55 47.51
CA MET A 903 -52.29 -7.38 46.84
C MET A 903 -52.21 -7.55 45.33
N ALA A 904 -51.85 -8.74 44.83
CA ALA A 904 -51.84 -9.02 43.40
C ALA A 904 -53.26 -8.93 42.80
N ARG A 905 -54.27 -9.46 43.51
CA ARG A 905 -55.69 -9.36 43.11
C ARG A 905 -56.17 -7.92 43.02
N ASP A 906 -55.76 -7.10 43.98
CA ASP A 906 -56.08 -5.67 44.01
C ASP A 906 -55.22 -4.85 43.02
N ARG A 907 -54.38 -5.52 42.19
CA ARG A 907 -53.43 -4.90 41.25
C ARG A 907 -52.42 -3.96 41.93
N HIS A 908 -52.05 -4.23 43.19
CA HIS A 908 -50.96 -3.53 43.87
C HIS A 908 -49.59 -4.01 43.39
N VAL A 909 -49.43 -5.32 43.17
CA VAL A 909 -48.17 -5.95 42.74
C VAL A 909 -48.39 -6.83 41.50
N ASP A 910 -47.32 -7.13 40.78
CA ASP A 910 -47.39 -7.95 39.56
C ASP A 910 -47.77 -9.40 39.88
N GLY A 911 -48.93 -9.83 39.39
CA GLY A 911 -49.46 -11.18 39.60
C GLY A 911 -48.70 -12.27 38.86
N GLN A 912 -48.17 -11.99 37.66
CA GLN A 912 -47.35 -12.96 36.90
C GLN A 912 -46.01 -13.19 37.59
N LEU A 913 -45.41 -12.11 38.11
CA LEU A 913 -44.16 -12.19 38.84
C LEU A 913 -44.35 -12.90 40.19
N LEU A 914 -45.48 -12.66 40.86
CA LEU A 914 -45.83 -13.39 42.08
C LEU A 914 -46.05 -14.89 41.82
N GLN A 915 -46.63 -15.26 40.67
CA GLN A 915 -46.72 -16.68 40.27
C GLN A 915 -45.33 -17.29 40.14
N LEU A 916 -44.40 -16.61 39.46
CA LEU A 916 -43.02 -17.06 39.35
C LEU A 916 -42.36 -17.20 40.74
N PHE A 917 -42.53 -16.21 41.61
CA PHE A 917 -42.00 -16.21 42.98
C PHE A 917 -42.44 -17.45 43.78
N LEU A 918 -43.72 -17.84 43.64
CA LEU A 918 -44.26 -19.03 44.30
C LEU A 918 -43.85 -20.34 43.62
N SER A 919 -43.97 -20.44 42.29
CA SER A 919 -43.69 -21.68 41.55
C SER A 919 -42.20 -22.05 41.55
N SER A 920 -41.31 -21.06 41.61
CA SER A 920 -39.85 -21.28 41.65
C SER A 920 -39.30 -21.60 43.04
N GLY A 921 -40.12 -21.47 44.09
CA GLY A 921 -39.72 -21.74 45.46
C GLY A 921 -38.86 -20.65 46.13
N VAL A 922 -38.67 -19.49 45.50
CA VAL A 922 -37.83 -18.39 46.04
C VAL A 922 -38.27 -17.95 47.44
N TYR A 923 -39.58 -17.87 47.70
CA TYR A 923 -40.12 -17.53 49.02
C TYR A 923 -39.66 -18.50 50.13
N ARG A 924 -39.54 -19.80 49.80
CA ARG A 924 -39.09 -20.84 50.72
C ARG A 924 -37.57 -20.82 50.86
N GLU A 925 -36.83 -20.70 49.76
CA GLU A 925 -35.37 -20.59 49.79
C GLU A 925 -34.90 -19.39 50.62
N TYR A 926 -35.56 -18.24 50.46
CA TYR A 926 -35.34 -17.07 51.30
C TYR A 926 -35.69 -17.36 52.77
N GLY A 927 -36.85 -17.99 53.00
CA GLY A 927 -37.32 -18.39 54.32
C GLY A 927 -36.28 -19.22 55.09
N GLU A 928 -35.76 -20.27 54.46
CA GLU A 928 -34.77 -21.20 55.03
C GLU A 928 -33.44 -20.51 55.39
N ARG A 929 -33.08 -19.42 54.70
CA ARG A 929 -31.84 -18.68 54.93
C ARG A 929 -31.95 -17.61 56.00
N PHE A 930 -33.10 -16.91 56.09
CA PHE A 930 -33.19 -15.66 56.87
C PHE A 930 -34.29 -15.64 57.93
N LEU A 931 -35.28 -16.53 57.89
CA LEU A 931 -36.41 -16.51 58.82
C LEU A 931 -36.21 -17.47 59.99
N ARG A 932 -36.92 -17.22 61.09
CA ARG A 932 -36.88 -18.10 62.26
C ARG A 932 -37.67 -19.39 61.97
N PRO A 933 -37.32 -20.54 62.57
CA PRO A 933 -38.01 -21.81 62.34
C PRO A 933 -39.53 -21.75 62.56
N GLU A 934 -40.00 -20.91 63.50
CA GLU A 934 -41.42 -20.78 63.81
C GLU A 934 -42.23 -20.05 62.71
N GLN A 935 -41.57 -19.34 61.80
CA GLN A 935 -42.19 -18.65 60.68
C GLN A 935 -42.34 -19.54 59.43
N LEU A 936 -41.66 -20.69 59.39
CA LEU A 936 -41.58 -21.59 58.25
C LEU A 936 -42.74 -22.60 58.24
N ASP A 937 -43.97 -22.10 58.07
CA ASP A 937 -45.15 -22.92 57.90
C ASP A 937 -45.37 -23.39 56.45
N GLU A 938 -46.23 -24.40 56.28
CA GLU A 938 -46.53 -24.95 54.96
C GLU A 938 -47.40 -23.97 54.15
N VAL A 939 -46.98 -23.69 52.91
CA VAL A 939 -47.71 -22.84 51.97
C VAL A 939 -48.31 -23.72 50.87
N ASP A 940 -49.64 -23.72 50.75
CA ASP A 940 -50.33 -24.39 49.63
C ASP A 940 -50.18 -23.58 48.33
N VAL A 941 -49.04 -23.79 47.66
CA VAL A 941 -48.69 -23.10 46.42
C VAL A 941 -49.72 -23.36 45.32
N THR A 942 -50.24 -24.58 45.21
CA THR A 942 -51.22 -24.95 44.17
C THR A 942 -52.52 -24.17 44.34
N TYR A 943 -53.02 -24.07 45.57
CA TYR A 943 -54.19 -23.26 45.89
C TYR A 943 -53.96 -21.78 45.55
N TRP A 944 -52.84 -21.20 45.99
CA TRP A 944 -52.55 -19.79 45.77
C TRP A 944 -52.32 -19.44 44.30
N LEU A 945 -51.67 -20.30 43.52
CA LEU A 945 -51.52 -20.12 42.07
C LEU A 945 -52.88 -20.10 41.37
N ALA A 946 -53.82 -20.98 41.76
CA ALA A 946 -55.19 -20.96 41.22
C ALA A 946 -55.94 -19.67 41.57
N GLN A 947 -55.72 -19.13 42.78
CA GLN A 947 -56.31 -17.87 43.23
C GLN A 947 -55.77 -16.65 42.45
N ILE A 948 -54.53 -16.69 41.95
CA ILE A 948 -53.96 -15.63 41.09
C ILE A 948 -54.41 -15.82 39.63
N ALA A 949 -54.40 -17.05 39.12
CA ALA A 949 -54.76 -17.35 37.73
C ALA A 949 -56.25 -17.09 37.40
N GLY A 950 -57.15 -17.14 38.38
CA GLY A 950 -58.57 -16.84 38.22
C GLY A 950 -58.91 -15.43 37.69
N GLN A 951 -57.95 -14.51 37.64
CA GLN A 951 -58.09 -13.20 36.98
C GLN A 951 -57.84 -13.24 35.46
N SER A 952 -56.95 -14.12 34.98
CA SER A 952 -56.55 -14.16 33.56
C SER A 952 -57.68 -14.60 32.62
N LEU A 953 -58.64 -15.38 33.14
CA LEU A 953 -59.80 -15.91 32.40
C LEU A 953 -61.03 -14.98 32.37
N LEU A 954 -61.03 -13.87 33.12
CA LEU A 954 -62.12 -12.87 33.11
C LEU A 954 -61.82 -11.66 32.22
N GLU A 955 -60.58 -11.54 31.72
CA GLU A 955 -60.12 -10.47 30.83
C GLU A 955 -59.71 -10.96 29.42
N SER A 956 -59.98 -12.24 29.07
CA SER A 956 -59.83 -12.78 27.71
C SER A 956 -61.10 -12.73 26.88
#